data_AF-A0A1Y2FB71-F1
#
_entry.id   AF-A0A1Y2FB71-F1
#
_cell.length_a   1.000
_cell.length_b   1.000
_cell.length_c   1.000
_cell.angle_alpha   90.00
_cell.angle_beta   90.00
_cell.angle_gamma   90.00
#
_symmetry.space_group_name_H-M   'P 1'
#
loop_
_entity.id
_entity.type
_entity.pdbx_description
1 polymer ?
#
loop_
_entity_poly.entity_id
_entity_poly.type
_entity_poly.pdbx_seq_one_letter_code
_entity_poly.pdbx_strand_id
1 'polypeptide(L)'
;MYTIFKDNFSLKNGGGSFMYINVQLLYDSETSIKNVKYYGAGNVNQQIKTGGLFISVEGNAYVNLKDIYCENLNGGGGVFMLEKNGSLDIKNIEIHNVSGSQKGGLLLTTNNEEVGIFFNLYNGTFTNFYQNFDLQSSTLIWTNNYLNTKLQNLVYSESSTTLELINISIDNYYSKIPTSLFLNNNADYLKNKLKLDFVSINSHQLFESIINYSNAEIIIKNSNFTNINGCLYSDSCNYQKNYKDNINFVIMDMGPKINLIILDSIFDSIYESKGFKATYNTNIFISNSIIKNSSFREGIISINSMDFMSLGQFHINNTVFLNNVGVNGVILNIKDVHPKSNVNFTDCIFKNNYSSNYGGVVYSESEQSYLHVSFDNCTFNNNTAYKGNISYSYIKSGEPKFSNIKELREIHGAFITNPTSIQLTSDSETKISLLSGNTVSNIIKFNLIDDYGNICSINSDETTYNSPEEMIFFKIEISDNYNALVSGQIVSYCLNNTCLVPPVQILGNPGNYLLQLRLNTFGPYKYFNNSVGSVKLTIKNCYMNYLNRDIEGKGFKSCYTPSCKPSCNFGKCINNNKCDCSKTKFTGPYCNEYYKLKRFTAIDIIIKIIGYILALVSVILIFLIILFKQNKTIKSASYEFLIITLIGVIFYSGYCTRLTQERVSKAGCIVEYLSNNLGFSLVYGSILVKTYRIYKM
;
A
#
# COMPACT_ATOMS: atom_id res chain seq x y z
N MET A 1 -3.85 -63.56 -15.53
CA MET A 1 -5.27 -63.43 -15.94
C MET A 1 -5.53 -61.93 -16.06
N TYR A 2 -5.73 -61.42 -17.27
CA TYR A 2 -6.09 -60.01 -17.48
C TYR A 2 -7.60 -59.91 -17.43
N THR A 3 -8.15 -59.29 -16.38
CA THR A 3 -9.59 -59.10 -16.25
C THR A 3 -9.89 -57.63 -16.51
N ILE A 4 -10.52 -57.34 -17.65
CA ILE A 4 -10.97 -55.99 -18.02
C ILE A 4 -12.44 -55.89 -17.62
N PHE A 5 -12.77 -54.98 -16.70
CA PHE A 5 -14.14 -54.67 -16.34
C PHE A 5 -14.54 -53.34 -16.98
N LYS A 6 -15.64 -53.35 -17.73
CA LYS A 6 -16.25 -52.17 -18.36
C LYS A 6 -17.70 -52.14 -17.91
N ASP A 7 -18.11 -51.03 -17.30
CA ASP A 7 -19.47 -50.75 -16.83
C ASP A 7 -19.96 -51.63 -15.64
N ASN A 8 -19.59 -51.25 -14.41
CA ASN A 8 -20.09 -51.89 -13.17
C ASN A 8 -21.07 -50.99 -12.42
N PHE A 9 -22.21 -51.56 -12.00
CA PHE A 9 -23.25 -50.92 -11.20
C PHE A 9 -23.00 -51.19 -9.70
N SER A 10 -22.92 -50.14 -8.87
CA SER A 10 -22.90 -50.29 -7.40
C SER A 10 -24.31 -50.60 -6.88
N LEU A 11 -24.51 -51.80 -6.32
CA LEU A 11 -25.79 -52.32 -5.84
C LEU A 11 -26.08 -52.05 -4.35
N LYS A 12 -25.24 -51.28 -3.65
CA LYS A 12 -25.44 -50.93 -2.23
C LYS A 12 -25.04 -49.48 -1.99
N ASN A 13 -25.89 -48.72 -1.29
CA ASN A 13 -25.55 -47.38 -0.79
C ASN A 13 -24.24 -47.49 0.03
N GLY A 14 -23.13 -46.96 -0.49
CA GLY A 14 -21.80 -46.97 0.14
C GLY A 14 -20.78 -47.97 -0.41
N GLY A 15 -21.16 -48.86 -1.34
CA GLY A 15 -20.23 -49.84 -1.92
C GLY A 15 -19.30 -49.22 -2.97
N GLY A 16 -18.00 -49.52 -2.90
CA GLY A 16 -17.04 -49.10 -3.91
C GLY A 16 -17.39 -49.65 -5.31
N SER A 17 -17.09 -48.89 -6.36
CA SER A 17 -17.60 -49.19 -7.72
C SER A 17 -16.96 -50.42 -8.38
N PHE A 18 -15.76 -50.82 -7.94
CA PHE A 18 -15.14 -52.08 -8.33
C PHE A 18 -15.31 -53.15 -7.23
N MET A 19 -14.99 -52.82 -5.98
CA MET A 19 -15.09 -53.78 -4.88
C MET A 19 -15.40 -53.10 -3.53
N TYR A 20 -16.19 -53.79 -2.71
CA TYR A 20 -16.40 -53.44 -1.30
C TYR A 20 -16.08 -54.65 -0.42
N ILE A 21 -15.09 -54.49 0.46
CA ILE A 21 -14.63 -55.53 1.38
C ILE A 21 -15.03 -55.07 2.78
N ASN A 22 -15.85 -55.87 3.46
CA ASN A 22 -16.25 -55.62 4.84
C ASN A 22 -16.00 -56.87 5.67
N VAL A 23 -15.17 -56.73 6.71
CA VAL A 23 -14.81 -57.81 7.63
C VAL A 23 -15.16 -57.37 9.04
N GLN A 24 -15.92 -58.20 9.77
CA GLN A 24 -16.27 -57.89 11.15
C GLN A 24 -15.01 -57.77 12.03
N LEU A 25 -15.04 -56.88 13.02
CA LEU A 25 -13.90 -56.56 13.91
C LEU A 25 -13.29 -57.76 14.68
N LEU A 26 -13.97 -58.91 14.69
CA LEU A 26 -13.51 -60.13 15.36
C LEU A 26 -12.64 -61.03 14.46
N TYR A 27 -12.53 -60.72 13.17
CA TYR A 27 -11.84 -61.56 12.20
C TYR A 27 -10.88 -60.71 11.37
N ASP A 28 -9.70 -61.24 11.09
CA ASP A 28 -8.76 -60.63 10.16
C ASP A 28 -8.89 -61.31 8.79
N SER A 29 -8.82 -60.52 7.71
CA SER A 29 -8.83 -61.04 6.34
C SER A 29 -7.76 -60.37 5.51
N GLU A 30 -7.06 -61.14 4.69
CA GLU A 30 -6.10 -60.63 3.71
C GLU A 30 -6.56 -60.95 2.29
N THR A 31 -6.59 -59.94 1.43
CA THR A 31 -6.96 -60.06 0.01
C THR A 31 -5.84 -59.49 -0.85
N SER A 32 -5.54 -60.10 -2.01
CA SER A 32 -4.57 -59.55 -2.97
C SER A 32 -5.16 -59.45 -4.38
N ILE A 33 -4.97 -58.30 -5.01
CA ILE A 33 -5.48 -57.94 -6.35
C ILE A 33 -4.31 -57.46 -7.20
N LYS A 34 -4.15 -57.99 -8.42
CA LYS A 34 -3.01 -57.67 -9.28
C LYS A 34 -3.41 -57.47 -10.75
N ASN A 35 -2.69 -56.61 -11.47
CA ASN A 35 -2.82 -56.39 -12.93
C ASN A 35 -4.23 -55.95 -13.36
N VAL A 36 -4.78 -54.93 -12.71
CA VAL A 36 -6.14 -54.43 -12.99
C VAL A 36 -6.08 -53.15 -13.82
N LYS A 37 -6.95 -53.07 -14.84
CA LYS A 37 -7.25 -51.83 -15.55
C LYS A 37 -8.72 -51.49 -15.38
N TYR A 38 -9.02 -50.27 -14.94
CA TYR A 38 -10.38 -49.85 -14.59
C TYR A 38 -10.70 -48.45 -15.16
N TYR A 39 -11.88 -48.29 -15.75
CA TYR A 39 -12.25 -47.11 -16.52
C TYR A 39 -13.66 -46.62 -16.21
N GLY A 40 -13.88 -45.30 -16.24
CA GLY A 40 -15.21 -44.70 -16.38
C GLY A 40 -16.12 -44.82 -15.14
N ALA A 41 -15.56 -44.83 -13.94
CA ALA A 41 -16.32 -45.04 -12.72
C ALA A 41 -17.02 -43.78 -12.26
N GLY A 42 -18.35 -43.82 -12.20
CA GLY A 42 -19.19 -42.67 -11.89
C GLY A 42 -19.19 -41.65 -13.04
N ASN A 43 -20.37 -41.11 -13.33
CA ASN A 43 -20.61 -40.15 -14.41
C ASN A 43 -21.16 -38.86 -13.78
N VAL A 44 -20.96 -37.71 -14.41
CA VAL A 44 -21.66 -36.45 -14.11
C VAL A 44 -23.17 -36.68 -13.87
N ASN A 45 -23.79 -37.58 -14.64
CA ASN A 45 -25.21 -37.91 -14.54
C ASN A 45 -25.54 -38.96 -13.45
N GLN A 46 -24.54 -39.68 -12.93
CA GLN A 46 -24.69 -40.77 -11.95
C GLN A 46 -23.50 -40.77 -10.99
N GLN A 47 -23.44 -39.73 -10.15
CA GLN A 47 -22.37 -39.61 -9.16
C GLN A 47 -22.51 -40.68 -8.07
N ILE A 48 -21.42 -41.38 -7.81
CA ILE A 48 -21.28 -42.25 -6.63
C ILE A 48 -21.26 -41.33 -5.40
N LYS A 49 -22.36 -41.32 -4.65
CA LYS A 49 -22.52 -40.40 -3.51
C LYS A 49 -21.77 -40.84 -2.26
N THR A 50 -21.50 -42.15 -2.12
CA THR A 50 -20.83 -42.73 -0.95
C THR A 50 -20.05 -43.97 -1.41
N GLY A 51 -18.90 -44.24 -0.78
CA GLY A 51 -17.99 -45.32 -1.20
C GLY A 51 -16.82 -44.84 -2.07
N GLY A 52 -15.83 -45.72 -2.27
CA GLY A 52 -14.67 -45.44 -3.11
C GLY A 52 -14.96 -45.63 -4.61
N LEU A 53 -14.36 -44.80 -5.46
CA LEU A 53 -14.46 -44.91 -6.94
C LEU A 53 -13.71 -46.13 -7.50
N PHE A 54 -13.05 -46.91 -6.67
CA PHE A 54 -12.48 -48.19 -7.03
C PHE A 54 -12.75 -49.19 -5.90
N ILE A 55 -12.11 -49.02 -4.74
CA ILE A 55 -12.22 -49.97 -3.62
C ILE A 55 -12.65 -49.26 -2.34
N SER A 56 -13.63 -49.84 -1.66
CA SER A 56 -13.97 -49.53 -0.26
C SER A 56 -13.56 -50.70 0.64
N VAL A 57 -12.83 -50.44 1.72
CA VAL A 57 -12.41 -51.44 2.72
C VAL A 57 -12.90 -51.04 4.11
N GLU A 58 -13.64 -51.92 4.78
CA GLU A 58 -14.20 -51.69 6.10
C GLU A 58 -13.86 -52.82 7.07
N GLY A 59 -13.54 -52.46 8.32
CA GLY A 59 -13.27 -53.39 9.41
C GLY A 59 -11.87 -54.01 9.35
N ASN A 60 -11.63 -55.18 9.95
CA ASN A 60 -10.28 -55.78 10.03
C ASN A 60 -9.83 -56.45 8.71
N ALA A 61 -9.97 -55.73 7.60
CA ALA A 61 -9.64 -56.20 6.27
C ALA A 61 -8.32 -55.59 5.80
N TYR A 62 -7.42 -56.42 5.27
CA TYR A 62 -6.16 -56.03 4.69
C TYR A 62 -6.11 -56.35 3.19
N VAL A 63 -5.79 -55.36 2.36
CA VAL A 63 -5.88 -55.50 0.89
C VAL A 63 -4.56 -55.10 0.22
N ASN A 64 -3.91 -56.05 -0.45
CA ASN A 64 -2.69 -55.83 -1.22
C ASN A 64 -3.00 -55.63 -2.72
N LEU A 65 -2.76 -54.44 -3.25
CA LEU A 65 -2.91 -54.11 -4.67
C LEU A 65 -1.56 -54.09 -5.39
N LYS A 66 -1.48 -54.62 -6.62
CA LYS A 66 -0.27 -54.54 -7.44
C LYS A 66 -0.57 -54.26 -8.92
N ASP A 67 0.18 -53.36 -9.55
CA ASP A 67 0.11 -53.07 -10.98
C ASP A 67 -1.32 -52.65 -11.39
N ILE A 68 -1.78 -51.53 -10.84
CA ILE A 68 -3.15 -51.00 -11.01
C ILE A 68 -3.15 -49.79 -11.96
N TYR A 69 -4.10 -49.77 -12.88
CA TYR A 69 -4.33 -48.64 -13.78
C TYR A 69 -5.80 -48.19 -13.70
N CYS A 70 -6.03 -46.90 -13.47
CA CYS A 70 -7.36 -46.31 -13.40
C CYS A 70 -7.46 -45.05 -14.28
N GLU A 71 -8.58 -44.85 -14.96
CA GLU A 71 -8.79 -43.66 -15.80
C GLU A 71 -10.25 -43.19 -15.80
N ASN A 72 -10.47 -41.87 -15.82
CA ASN A 72 -11.77 -41.23 -15.95
C ASN A 72 -12.73 -41.64 -14.81
N LEU A 73 -12.33 -41.35 -13.56
CA LEU A 73 -13.13 -41.63 -12.36
C LEU A 73 -13.83 -40.34 -11.90
N ASN A 74 -15.15 -40.35 -11.72
CA ASN A 74 -15.93 -39.18 -11.33
C ASN A 74 -16.94 -39.51 -10.22
N GLY A 75 -16.80 -38.90 -9.04
CA GLY A 75 -17.84 -39.01 -8.01
C GLY A 75 -17.52 -38.32 -6.69
N GLY A 76 -18.19 -38.75 -5.62
CA GLY A 76 -18.15 -38.06 -4.32
C GLY A 76 -17.11 -38.59 -3.33
N GLY A 77 -16.89 -39.90 -3.28
CA GLY A 77 -15.84 -40.50 -2.46
C GLY A 77 -14.52 -40.65 -3.23
N GLY A 78 -13.38 -40.72 -2.53
CA GLY A 78 -12.07 -40.93 -3.17
C GLY A 78 -11.98 -42.23 -3.96
N VAL A 79 -10.90 -42.43 -4.74
CA VAL A 79 -10.64 -43.71 -5.43
C VAL A 79 -10.66 -44.88 -4.44
N PHE A 80 -10.05 -44.67 -3.29
CA PHE A 80 -10.05 -45.59 -2.17
C PHE A 80 -10.88 -45.03 -1.02
N MET A 81 -11.66 -45.88 -0.37
CA MET A 81 -12.31 -45.55 0.89
C MET A 81 -11.93 -46.55 1.97
N LEU A 82 -11.47 -46.09 3.14
CA LEU A 82 -11.18 -46.96 4.29
C LEU A 82 -12.06 -46.60 5.48
N GLU A 83 -12.60 -47.60 6.15
CA GLU A 83 -13.40 -47.43 7.36
C GLU A 83 -12.98 -48.42 8.46
N LYS A 84 -13.07 -48.00 9.73
CA LYS A 84 -12.71 -48.80 10.92
C LYS A 84 -11.24 -49.24 10.94
N ASN A 85 -10.90 -50.52 10.75
CA ASN A 85 -9.51 -51.02 10.73
C ASN A 85 -9.02 -51.38 9.32
N GLY A 86 -9.74 -50.92 8.29
CA GLY A 86 -9.51 -51.34 6.91
C GLY A 86 -8.17 -50.82 6.41
N SER A 87 -7.31 -51.71 5.91
CA SER A 87 -5.93 -51.40 5.55
C SER A 87 -5.62 -51.81 4.10
N LEU A 88 -4.70 -51.07 3.46
CA LEU A 88 -4.34 -51.23 2.05
C LEU A 88 -2.83 -51.16 1.83
N ASP A 89 -2.25 -51.99 0.97
CA ASP A 89 -0.86 -51.91 0.49
C ASP A 89 -0.84 -51.96 -1.05
N ILE A 90 -0.52 -50.85 -1.71
CA ILE A 90 -0.52 -50.70 -3.17
C ILE A 90 0.89 -50.65 -3.71
N LYS A 91 1.22 -51.41 -4.77
CA LYS A 91 2.52 -51.37 -5.45
C LYS A 91 2.33 -51.18 -6.96
N ASN A 92 2.92 -50.14 -7.52
CA ASN A 92 2.77 -49.68 -8.91
C ASN A 92 1.32 -49.33 -9.25
N ILE A 93 0.98 -48.04 -9.19
CA ILE A 93 -0.35 -47.56 -9.53
C ILE A 93 -0.29 -46.32 -10.43
N GLU A 94 -1.17 -46.28 -11.42
CA GLU A 94 -1.31 -45.15 -12.33
C GLU A 94 -2.78 -44.75 -12.40
N ILE A 95 -3.09 -43.49 -12.09
CA ILE A 95 -4.47 -42.96 -12.08
C ILE A 95 -4.52 -41.64 -12.84
N HIS A 96 -5.42 -41.55 -13.81
CA HIS A 96 -5.63 -40.30 -14.56
C HIS A 96 -7.09 -39.84 -14.55
N ASN A 97 -7.27 -38.53 -14.67
CA ASN A 97 -8.58 -37.89 -14.88
C ASN A 97 -9.58 -38.25 -13.76
N VAL A 98 -9.24 -37.90 -12.52
CA VAL A 98 -10.15 -38.08 -11.39
C VAL A 98 -10.84 -36.75 -11.09
N SER A 99 -12.15 -36.75 -11.00
CA SER A 99 -12.91 -35.56 -10.60
C SER A 99 -13.84 -35.86 -9.45
N GLY A 100 -13.96 -34.93 -8.51
CA GLY A 100 -14.94 -35.06 -7.44
C GLY A 100 -15.66 -33.77 -7.11
N SER A 101 -16.82 -33.92 -6.47
CA SER A 101 -17.72 -32.80 -6.18
C SER A 101 -18.31 -32.87 -4.77
N GLN A 102 -17.69 -33.64 -3.88
CA GLN A 102 -18.11 -33.77 -2.49
C GLN A 102 -16.92 -33.58 -1.54
N LYS A 103 -17.23 -33.44 -0.25
CA LYS A 103 -16.24 -33.38 0.82
C LYS A 103 -15.50 -34.73 0.91
N GLY A 104 -14.18 -34.70 0.84
CA GLY A 104 -13.33 -35.89 0.88
C GLY A 104 -11.98 -35.60 0.24
N GLY A 105 -11.23 -36.66 -0.08
CA GLY A 105 -10.00 -36.62 -0.88
C GLY A 105 -10.17 -37.53 -2.09
N LEU A 106 -9.75 -37.09 -3.28
CA LEU A 106 -10.04 -37.83 -4.52
C LEU A 106 -9.30 -39.15 -4.65
N LEU A 107 -8.13 -39.32 -4.04
CA LEU A 107 -7.37 -40.57 -3.99
C LEU A 107 -7.84 -41.46 -2.83
N LEU A 108 -7.84 -40.96 -1.59
CA LEU A 108 -8.26 -41.73 -0.41
C LEU A 108 -9.23 -40.90 0.43
N THR A 109 -10.31 -41.51 0.88
CA THR A 109 -11.16 -40.94 1.92
C THR A 109 -11.30 -41.95 3.04
N THR A 110 -11.14 -41.53 4.29
CA THR A 110 -11.34 -42.42 5.43
C THR A 110 -12.41 -41.89 6.37
N ASN A 111 -13.22 -42.79 6.90
CA ASN A 111 -14.32 -42.48 7.82
C ASN A 111 -14.31 -43.44 9.01
N ASN A 112 -14.64 -42.94 10.20
CA ASN A 112 -14.80 -43.74 11.42
C ASN A 112 -13.57 -44.61 11.72
N GLU A 113 -12.39 -44.01 11.72
CA GLU A 113 -11.12 -44.71 11.91
C GLU A 113 -10.91 -45.21 13.34
N GLU A 114 -10.40 -46.44 13.47
CA GLU A 114 -9.90 -47.02 14.72
C GLU A 114 -8.36 -47.14 14.69
N VAL A 115 -7.73 -47.34 15.85
CA VAL A 115 -6.26 -47.43 15.95
C VAL A 115 -5.74 -48.65 15.18
N GLY A 116 -4.91 -48.41 14.16
CA GLY A 116 -4.19 -49.48 13.45
C GLY A 116 -4.40 -49.52 11.94
N ILE A 117 -5.20 -48.62 11.36
CA ILE A 117 -5.32 -48.51 9.90
C ILE A 117 -3.98 -48.11 9.27
N PHE A 118 -3.63 -48.78 8.18
CA PHE A 118 -2.55 -48.34 7.31
C PHE A 118 -2.96 -48.36 5.85
N PHE A 119 -2.57 -47.32 5.12
CA PHE A 119 -2.64 -47.25 3.68
C PHE A 119 -1.21 -47.05 3.21
N ASN A 120 -0.70 -47.99 2.42
CA ASN A 120 0.64 -47.95 1.87
C ASN A 120 0.53 -47.91 0.35
N LEU A 121 1.39 -47.15 -0.29
CA LEU A 121 1.46 -47.01 -1.74
C LEU A 121 2.94 -47.13 -2.12
N TYR A 122 3.26 -47.67 -3.28
CA TYR A 122 4.62 -47.73 -3.77
C TYR A 122 4.60 -47.46 -5.26
N ASN A 123 5.40 -46.51 -5.77
CA ASN A 123 5.46 -46.10 -7.17
C ASN A 123 4.08 -45.71 -7.74
N GLY A 124 3.59 -44.52 -7.38
CA GLY A 124 2.33 -43.96 -7.88
C GLY A 124 2.52 -42.85 -8.91
N THR A 125 1.72 -42.86 -9.98
CA THR A 125 1.59 -41.74 -10.93
C THR A 125 0.15 -41.23 -10.93
N PHE A 126 -0.05 -39.95 -10.62
CA PHE A 126 -1.37 -39.33 -10.51
C PHE A 126 -1.41 -38.05 -11.35
N THR A 127 -2.29 -37.99 -12.34
CA THR A 127 -2.41 -36.80 -13.22
C THR A 127 -3.85 -36.37 -13.38
N ASN A 128 -4.09 -35.06 -13.49
CA ASN A 128 -5.40 -34.48 -13.77
C ASN A 128 -6.45 -34.81 -12.69
N PHE A 129 -6.19 -34.37 -11.46
CA PHE A 129 -7.10 -34.49 -10.33
C PHE A 129 -7.85 -33.17 -10.14
N TYR A 130 -9.18 -33.19 -10.22
CA TYR A 130 -10.04 -32.00 -10.21
C TYR A 130 -11.03 -32.06 -9.04
N GLN A 131 -10.81 -31.26 -8.00
CA GLN A 131 -11.74 -31.17 -6.88
C GLN A 131 -12.66 -29.95 -7.03
N ASN A 132 -13.92 -30.23 -7.40
CA ASN A 132 -14.97 -29.25 -7.68
C ASN A 132 -15.97 -29.18 -6.52
N PHE A 133 -15.48 -28.91 -5.30
CA PHE A 133 -16.31 -28.72 -4.12
C PHE A 133 -16.21 -27.29 -3.61
N ASP A 134 -17.34 -26.70 -3.24
CA ASP A 134 -17.44 -25.29 -2.84
C ASP A 134 -17.05 -25.05 -1.38
N LEU A 135 -16.77 -26.11 -0.62
CA LEU A 135 -16.27 -26.03 0.76
C LEU A 135 -14.88 -26.63 0.85
N GLN A 136 -14.20 -26.39 1.98
CA GLN A 136 -12.88 -26.95 2.25
C GLN A 136 -12.90 -28.48 2.18
N SER A 137 -12.10 -29.03 1.27
CA SER A 137 -11.87 -30.45 1.07
C SER A 137 -10.41 -30.68 0.72
N SER A 138 -9.97 -31.94 0.77
CA SER A 138 -8.68 -32.31 0.24
C SER A 138 -8.82 -32.70 -1.22
N THR A 139 -7.82 -32.42 -2.05
CA THR A 139 -7.86 -32.89 -3.44
C THR A 139 -7.38 -34.33 -3.54
N LEU A 140 -6.53 -34.80 -2.63
CA LEU A 140 -5.93 -36.13 -2.75
C LEU A 140 -6.38 -37.06 -1.64
N ILE A 141 -6.11 -36.81 -0.38
CA ILE A 141 -6.60 -37.70 0.68
C ILE A 141 -7.26 -36.93 1.79
N TRP A 142 -8.33 -37.49 2.35
CA TRP A 142 -9.08 -36.98 3.49
C TRP A 142 -9.16 -38.05 4.58
N THR A 143 -8.61 -37.79 5.77
CA THR A 143 -8.76 -38.63 6.97
C THR A 143 -9.29 -37.84 8.17
N ASN A 144 -10.21 -38.46 8.92
CA ASN A 144 -10.89 -37.86 10.08
C ASN A 144 -10.30 -38.30 11.43
N ASN A 145 -9.68 -39.49 11.56
CA ASN A 145 -9.14 -40.01 12.85
C ASN A 145 -8.08 -41.15 12.67
N TYR A 146 -7.49 -41.61 13.79
CA TYR A 146 -6.33 -42.51 14.02
C TYR A 146 -5.78 -43.37 12.85
N LEU A 147 -4.77 -42.89 12.10
CA LEU A 147 -4.24 -43.61 10.93
C LEU A 147 -2.69 -43.71 10.85
N ASN A 148 -2.11 -44.92 10.94
CA ASN A 148 -0.68 -45.15 10.71
C ASN A 148 -0.41 -45.40 9.22
N THR A 149 -0.24 -44.34 8.42
CA THR A 149 -0.14 -44.41 6.96
C THR A 149 1.31 -44.46 6.44
N LYS A 150 1.87 -45.63 6.12
CA LYS A 150 3.18 -45.67 5.45
C LYS A 150 3.01 -45.52 3.94
N LEU A 151 2.76 -44.28 3.52
CA LEU A 151 2.12 -44.01 2.25
C LEU A 151 2.97 -44.05 0.99
N GLN A 152 3.61 -43.05 0.42
CA GLN A 152 3.82 -42.83 -1.02
C GLN A 152 2.60 -42.18 -1.70
N ASN A 153 1.69 -41.49 -0.97
CA ASN A 153 1.27 -40.11 -1.24
C ASN A 153 0.11 -39.52 -0.42
N LEU A 154 0.27 -38.24 -0.02
CA LEU A 154 -0.68 -37.12 0.19
C LEU A 154 -1.89 -37.24 1.09
N VAL A 155 -1.80 -36.88 2.39
CA VAL A 155 -2.82 -37.04 3.45
C VAL A 155 -3.35 -35.68 3.94
N TYR A 156 -4.67 -35.56 4.10
CA TYR A 156 -5.30 -34.71 5.13
C TYR A 156 -5.56 -35.59 6.34
N SER A 157 -5.16 -35.17 7.53
CA SER A 157 -5.40 -35.96 8.74
C SER A 157 -5.71 -35.13 9.97
N GLU A 158 -6.71 -35.58 10.72
CA GLU A 158 -7.14 -35.00 11.99
C GLU A 158 -6.59 -35.77 13.23
N SER A 159 -5.73 -36.78 13.07
CA SER A 159 -5.20 -37.59 14.19
C SER A 159 -3.68 -37.82 14.13
N SER A 160 -3.11 -38.54 15.11
CA SER A 160 -1.69 -38.93 15.13
C SER A 160 -1.37 -39.82 13.94
N THR A 161 -0.71 -39.25 12.94
CA THR A 161 -0.48 -39.93 11.67
C THR A 161 0.98 -39.82 11.25
N THR A 162 1.55 -40.94 10.85
CA THR A 162 2.77 -40.96 10.04
C THR A 162 2.33 -41.01 8.60
N LEU A 163 2.84 -40.11 7.77
CA LEU A 163 2.72 -40.08 6.32
C LEU A 163 4.13 -40.10 5.76
N GLU A 164 4.50 -41.11 4.98
CA GLU A 164 5.82 -41.18 4.33
C GLU A 164 5.62 -41.30 2.83
N LEU A 165 6.18 -40.40 2.03
CA LEU A 165 6.07 -40.33 0.58
C LEU A 165 7.42 -40.55 -0.06
N ILE A 166 7.52 -41.50 -0.99
CA ILE A 166 8.77 -41.85 -1.64
C ILE A 166 8.54 -42.02 -3.14
N ASN A 167 9.37 -41.41 -4.00
CA ASN A 167 9.33 -41.59 -5.45
C ASN A 167 7.97 -41.29 -6.10
N ILE A 168 7.56 -40.02 -6.00
CA ILE A 168 6.25 -39.55 -6.45
C ILE A 168 6.41 -38.40 -7.41
N SER A 169 5.51 -38.33 -8.39
CA SER A 169 5.25 -37.10 -9.15
C SER A 169 3.78 -36.68 -9.04
N ILE A 170 3.54 -35.40 -8.75
CA ILE A 170 2.24 -34.73 -8.79
C ILE A 170 2.34 -33.62 -9.84
N ASP A 171 1.52 -33.70 -10.88
CA ASP A 171 1.52 -32.71 -11.96
C ASP A 171 0.10 -32.22 -12.27
N ASN A 172 -0.02 -30.92 -12.58
CA ASN A 172 -1.28 -30.26 -12.96
C ASN A 172 -2.44 -30.44 -11.96
N TYR A 173 -2.14 -30.30 -10.68
CA TYR A 173 -3.15 -30.21 -9.61
C TYR A 173 -4.07 -29.01 -9.82
N TYR A 174 -5.40 -29.14 -9.62
CA TYR A 174 -6.35 -28.03 -9.65
C TYR A 174 -7.35 -28.08 -8.48
N SER A 175 -7.54 -26.94 -7.81
CA SER A 175 -8.60 -26.73 -6.83
C SER A 175 -9.32 -25.41 -7.10
N LYS A 176 -10.65 -25.42 -6.98
CA LYS A 176 -11.49 -24.23 -7.16
C LYS A 176 -11.24 -23.17 -6.08
N ILE A 177 -10.91 -23.62 -4.87
CA ILE A 177 -10.59 -22.76 -3.73
C ILE A 177 -9.12 -23.05 -3.36
N PRO A 178 -8.29 -22.03 -3.07
CA PRO A 178 -6.95 -22.27 -2.57
C PRO A 178 -7.00 -23.15 -1.32
N THR A 179 -6.33 -24.29 -1.38
CA THR A 179 -6.27 -25.25 -0.28
C THR A 179 -4.84 -25.68 -0.04
N SER A 180 -4.57 -26.15 1.17
CA SER A 180 -3.28 -26.72 1.51
C SER A 180 -3.14 -28.13 0.91
N LEU A 181 -2.01 -28.43 0.27
CA LEU A 181 -1.80 -29.73 -0.39
C LEU A 181 -1.67 -30.88 0.63
N PHE A 182 -0.96 -30.63 1.72
CA PHE A 182 -0.86 -31.47 2.90
C PHE A 182 -1.39 -30.68 4.09
N LEU A 183 -2.40 -31.20 4.79
CA LEU A 183 -3.04 -30.48 5.89
C LEU A 183 -3.25 -31.42 7.08
N ASN A 184 -2.72 -31.05 8.24
CA ASN A 184 -2.98 -31.72 9.51
C ASN A 184 -3.42 -30.70 10.55
N ASN A 185 -4.70 -30.74 10.90
CA ASN A 185 -5.34 -29.84 11.86
C ASN A 185 -5.38 -30.42 13.28
N ASN A 186 -4.65 -31.50 13.55
CA ASN A 186 -4.77 -32.15 14.84
C ASN A 186 -4.13 -31.29 15.95
N ALA A 187 -4.97 -30.89 16.91
CA ALA A 187 -4.54 -30.19 18.11
C ALA A 187 -3.93 -31.13 19.17
N ASP A 188 -4.14 -32.45 19.05
CA ASP A 188 -3.65 -33.41 20.04
C ASP A 188 -2.12 -33.50 20.06
N TYR A 189 -1.58 -33.69 21.26
CA TYR A 189 -0.15 -33.71 21.59
C TYR A 189 0.63 -34.90 21.00
N LEU A 190 -0.01 -35.76 20.21
CA LEU A 190 0.63 -36.93 19.63
C LEU A 190 1.49 -36.53 18.44
N LYS A 191 2.71 -37.07 18.37
CA LYS A 191 3.70 -36.72 17.34
C LYS A 191 3.23 -37.20 15.97
N ASN A 192 2.79 -36.27 15.13
CA ASN A 192 2.59 -36.52 13.71
C ASN A 192 3.95 -36.64 13.00
N LYS A 193 3.99 -37.33 11.87
CA LYS A 193 5.18 -37.40 11.03
C LYS A 193 4.82 -37.28 9.56
N LEU A 194 5.48 -36.39 8.84
CA LEU A 194 5.40 -36.28 7.39
C LEU A 194 6.79 -36.49 6.80
N LYS A 195 6.98 -37.46 5.93
CA LYS A 195 8.24 -37.66 5.19
C LYS A 195 7.95 -37.55 3.70
N LEU A 196 8.72 -36.77 2.97
CA LEU A 196 8.72 -36.59 1.52
C LEU A 196 10.13 -36.93 1.03
N ASP A 197 10.30 -37.94 0.18
CA ASP A 197 11.60 -38.40 -0.32
C ASP A 197 11.50 -38.65 -1.83
N PHE A 198 12.28 -37.97 -2.66
CA PHE A 198 12.10 -38.03 -4.13
C PHE A 198 10.66 -37.69 -4.57
N VAL A 199 10.07 -36.64 -3.99
CA VAL A 199 8.75 -36.13 -4.38
C VAL A 199 8.95 -34.96 -5.36
N SER A 200 8.27 -35.01 -6.50
CA SER A 200 8.23 -33.93 -7.48
C SER A 200 6.83 -33.34 -7.54
N ILE A 201 6.69 -32.04 -7.34
CA ILE A 201 5.44 -31.29 -7.42
C ILE A 201 5.60 -30.20 -8.48
N ASN A 202 4.78 -30.26 -9.51
CA ASN A 202 4.70 -29.23 -10.55
C ASN A 202 3.24 -28.78 -10.69
N SER A 203 2.94 -27.54 -10.33
CA SER A 203 1.55 -27.08 -10.38
C SER A 203 1.44 -25.57 -10.53
N HIS A 204 0.89 -25.14 -11.67
CA HIS A 204 0.59 -23.74 -11.95
C HIS A 204 -0.64 -23.18 -11.21
N GLN A 205 -1.25 -23.96 -10.32
CA GLN A 205 -2.51 -23.61 -9.66
C GLN A 205 -2.29 -22.99 -8.27
N LEU A 206 -3.41 -22.50 -7.73
CA LEU A 206 -3.48 -21.75 -6.49
C LEU A 206 -3.36 -22.65 -5.27
N PHE A 207 -2.34 -22.43 -4.46
CA PHE A 207 -2.20 -23.04 -3.14
C PHE A 207 -2.45 -22.01 -2.05
N GLU A 208 -3.06 -22.45 -0.95
CA GLU A 208 -2.96 -21.72 0.31
C GLU A 208 -1.58 -21.98 0.93
N SER A 209 -1.21 -23.26 1.00
CA SER A 209 0.13 -23.72 1.30
C SER A 209 0.43 -25.09 0.69
N ILE A 210 1.70 -25.47 0.61
CA ILE A 210 2.03 -26.86 0.30
C ILE A 210 1.77 -27.70 1.56
N ILE A 211 2.27 -27.26 2.71
CA ILE A 211 2.20 -28.02 3.96
C ILE A 211 1.62 -27.12 5.06
N ASN A 212 0.52 -27.54 5.66
CA ASN A 212 -0.07 -26.91 6.85
C ASN A 212 -0.18 -27.94 7.99
N TYR A 213 0.73 -27.89 8.96
CA TYR A 213 0.90 -28.94 9.98
C TYR A 213 1.13 -28.34 11.36
N SER A 214 0.66 -29.05 12.40
CA SER A 214 0.95 -28.76 13.82
C SER A 214 1.49 -30.01 14.53
N ASN A 215 2.35 -29.83 15.54
CA ASN A 215 2.89 -30.90 16.40
C ASN A 215 3.49 -32.10 15.63
N ALA A 216 4.31 -31.85 14.62
CA ALA A 216 4.80 -32.87 13.70
C ALA A 216 6.33 -32.86 13.47
N GLU A 217 6.88 -34.03 13.15
CA GLU A 217 8.18 -34.18 12.51
C GLU A 217 7.99 -34.21 10.99
N ILE A 218 8.54 -33.22 10.28
CA ILE A 218 8.42 -33.12 8.82
C ILE A 218 9.81 -33.30 8.22
N ILE A 219 9.96 -34.23 7.28
CA ILE A 219 11.24 -34.57 6.64
C ILE A 219 11.04 -34.50 5.13
N ILE A 220 11.79 -33.65 4.43
CA ILE A 220 11.76 -33.50 2.98
C ILE A 220 13.17 -33.78 2.47
N LYS A 221 13.32 -34.71 1.53
CA LYS A 221 14.61 -35.12 0.97
C LYS A 221 14.51 -35.29 -0.53
N ASN A 222 15.57 -34.90 -1.26
CA ASN A 222 15.69 -35.16 -2.69
C ASN A 222 14.46 -34.73 -3.52
N SER A 223 13.74 -33.71 -3.06
CA SER A 223 12.41 -33.37 -3.58
C SER A 223 12.46 -32.08 -4.39
N ASN A 224 11.54 -31.95 -5.35
CA ASN A 224 11.47 -30.82 -6.27
C ASN A 224 10.07 -30.18 -6.23
N PHE A 225 10.02 -28.88 -6.00
CA PHE A 225 8.79 -28.10 -5.96
C PHE A 225 8.90 -26.99 -6.99
N THR A 226 8.03 -27.02 -8.01
CA THR A 226 8.12 -26.17 -9.20
C THR A 226 6.79 -25.50 -9.54
N ASN A 227 6.88 -24.26 -10.00
CA ASN A 227 5.78 -23.49 -10.60
C ASN A 227 4.59 -23.19 -9.67
N ILE A 228 4.81 -23.16 -8.36
CA ILE A 228 3.76 -23.03 -7.35
C ILE A 228 3.34 -21.57 -7.22
N ASN A 229 2.06 -21.31 -7.44
CA ASN A 229 1.50 -19.96 -7.44
C ASN A 229 0.53 -19.75 -6.29
N GLY A 230 0.74 -18.69 -5.51
CA GLY A 230 -0.23 -18.16 -4.57
C GLY A 230 -1.23 -17.22 -5.25
N CYS A 231 -2.29 -16.86 -4.54
CA CYS A 231 -3.35 -15.98 -5.06
C CYS A 231 -2.93 -14.52 -5.30
N LEU A 232 -1.78 -14.10 -4.76
CA LEU A 232 -1.31 -12.72 -4.91
C LEU A 232 -1.03 -12.34 -6.38
N TYR A 233 -0.72 -13.33 -7.22
CA TYR A 233 -0.27 -13.11 -8.60
C TYR A 233 -1.25 -13.58 -9.67
N SER A 234 -2.42 -14.10 -9.27
CA SER A 234 -3.44 -14.56 -10.21
C SER A 234 -4.70 -13.71 -10.15
N ASP A 235 -5.11 -13.19 -11.31
CA ASP A 235 -6.39 -12.50 -11.47
C ASP A 235 -7.59 -13.39 -11.15
N SER A 236 -7.44 -14.71 -11.24
CA SER A 236 -8.50 -15.66 -10.89
C SER A 236 -8.94 -15.54 -9.41
N CYS A 237 -8.07 -15.03 -8.53
CA CYS A 237 -8.42 -14.80 -7.12
C CYS A 237 -9.19 -13.49 -6.87
N ASN A 238 -9.45 -12.66 -7.89
CA ASN A 238 -10.17 -11.40 -7.71
C ASN A 238 -11.64 -11.58 -7.26
N TYR A 239 -12.24 -12.76 -7.50
CA TYR A 239 -13.59 -13.06 -7.03
C TYR A 239 -13.70 -13.24 -5.49
N GLN A 240 -12.57 -13.42 -4.80
CA GLN A 240 -12.53 -13.60 -3.34
C GLN A 240 -12.11 -12.32 -2.58
N LYS A 241 -12.38 -11.12 -3.13
CA LYS A 241 -12.01 -9.84 -2.49
C LYS A 241 -12.42 -9.71 -1.02
N ASN A 242 -13.54 -10.33 -0.61
CA ASN A 242 -13.98 -10.30 0.79
C ASN A 242 -13.17 -11.20 1.75
N TYR A 243 -12.38 -12.14 1.22
CA TYR A 243 -11.50 -13.04 1.99
C TYR A 243 -10.03 -12.61 1.95
N LYS A 244 -9.65 -11.67 1.07
CA LYS A 244 -8.25 -11.34 0.77
C LYS A 244 -7.46 -10.75 1.93
N ASP A 245 -8.11 -10.12 2.91
CA ASP A 245 -7.38 -9.39 3.96
C ASP A 245 -6.77 -10.31 5.04
N ASN A 246 -7.14 -11.60 5.10
CA ASN A 246 -6.69 -12.51 6.17
C ASN A 246 -5.97 -13.79 5.70
N ILE A 247 -6.00 -14.14 4.41
CA ILE A 247 -5.37 -15.39 3.95
C ILE A 247 -3.89 -15.13 3.67
N ASN A 248 -3.04 -15.66 4.56
CA ASN A 248 -1.59 -15.64 4.40
C ASN A 248 -1.17 -16.81 3.51
N PHE A 249 -0.92 -16.53 2.24
CA PHE A 249 -0.38 -17.51 1.29
C PHE A 249 1.11 -17.77 1.59
N VAL A 250 1.44 -19.02 1.93
CA VAL A 250 2.77 -19.42 2.42
C VAL A 250 3.17 -20.78 1.83
N ILE A 251 4.46 -21.05 1.59
CA ILE A 251 4.88 -22.40 1.15
C ILE A 251 4.53 -23.43 2.24
N MET A 252 4.87 -23.13 3.49
CA MET A 252 4.63 -24.01 4.62
C MET A 252 4.08 -23.22 5.82
N ASP A 253 2.87 -23.55 6.26
CA ASP A 253 2.23 -23.04 7.47
C ASP A 253 2.45 -24.01 8.63
N MET A 254 3.37 -23.67 9.52
CA MET A 254 3.78 -24.54 10.63
C MET A 254 3.25 -24.01 11.95
N GLY A 255 2.31 -24.76 12.51
CA GLY A 255 1.84 -24.66 13.88
C GLY A 255 2.93 -24.98 14.92
N PRO A 256 2.57 -25.11 16.20
CA PRO A 256 3.56 -25.22 17.27
C PRO A 256 4.27 -26.56 17.29
N LYS A 257 5.49 -26.56 17.87
CA LYS A 257 6.30 -27.77 18.15
C LYS A 257 6.60 -28.61 16.90
N ILE A 258 6.76 -27.97 15.75
CA ILE A 258 7.15 -28.62 14.50
C ILE A 258 8.67 -28.80 14.45
N ASN A 259 9.14 -29.94 13.95
CA ASN A 259 10.53 -30.14 13.57
C ASN A 259 10.59 -30.45 12.06
N LEU A 260 10.87 -29.44 11.25
CA LEU A 260 10.98 -29.53 9.79
C LEU A 260 12.45 -29.71 9.38
N ILE A 261 12.74 -30.72 8.57
CA ILE A 261 14.07 -31.04 8.05
C ILE A 261 13.96 -31.13 6.52
N ILE A 262 14.63 -30.23 5.79
CA ILE A 262 14.69 -30.20 4.32
C ILE A 262 16.13 -30.46 3.89
N LEU A 263 16.37 -31.53 3.12
CA LEU A 263 17.69 -31.91 2.62
C LEU A 263 17.68 -32.05 1.10
N ASP A 264 18.73 -31.60 0.43
CA ASP A 264 19.01 -31.91 -0.99
C ASP A 264 17.80 -31.64 -1.91
N SER A 265 17.06 -30.56 -1.65
CA SER A 265 15.78 -30.27 -2.32
C SER A 265 15.80 -28.96 -3.11
N ILE A 266 14.92 -28.85 -4.10
CA ILE A 266 14.82 -27.69 -4.99
C ILE A 266 13.43 -27.06 -4.89
N PHE A 267 13.40 -25.75 -4.69
CA PHE A 267 12.21 -24.90 -4.79
C PHE A 267 12.45 -23.90 -5.92
N ASP A 268 11.66 -23.96 -6.99
CA ASP A 268 11.86 -23.15 -8.19
C ASP A 268 10.54 -22.54 -8.65
N SER A 269 10.57 -21.23 -8.95
CA SER A 269 9.40 -20.52 -9.48
C SER A 269 8.20 -20.59 -8.53
N ILE A 270 8.44 -20.24 -7.26
CA ILE A 270 7.42 -20.16 -6.21
C ILE A 270 6.98 -18.70 -6.04
N TYR A 271 5.69 -18.42 -6.10
CA TYR A 271 5.15 -17.05 -6.06
C TYR A 271 4.17 -16.88 -4.91
N GLU A 272 4.68 -16.52 -3.73
CA GLU A 272 3.91 -16.50 -2.48
C GLU A 272 4.08 -15.19 -1.69
N SER A 273 3.32 -15.02 -0.60
CA SER A 273 3.59 -13.90 0.33
C SER A 273 4.84 -14.19 1.15
N LYS A 274 4.92 -15.40 1.73
CA LYS A 274 6.03 -15.85 2.58
C LYS A 274 6.49 -17.24 2.16
N GLY A 275 7.74 -17.57 2.45
CA GLY A 275 8.21 -18.95 2.37
C GLY A 275 7.64 -19.79 3.53
N PHE A 276 8.16 -19.53 4.73
CA PHE A 276 7.85 -20.32 5.92
C PHE A 276 7.16 -19.45 6.97
N LYS A 277 6.01 -19.91 7.46
CA LYS A 277 5.35 -19.37 8.65
C LYS A 277 5.55 -20.36 9.79
N ALA A 278 6.19 -19.92 10.86
CA ALA A 278 6.67 -20.79 11.92
C ALA A 278 6.28 -20.22 13.28
N THR A 279 5.46 -20.94 14.03
CA THR A 279 5.05 -20.52 15.37
C THR A 279 6.09 -20.91 16.46
N TYR A 280 5.76 -20.66 17.72
CA TYR A 280 6.63 -20.96 18.87
C TYR A 280 7.10 -22.43 18.91
N ASN A 281 8.35 -22.63 19.33
CA ASN A 281 9.01 -23.95 19.44
C ASN A 281 9.06 -24.75 18.12
N THR A 282 8.97 -24.08 16.98
CA THR A 282 9.18 -24.70 15.67
C THR A 282 10.66 -24.64 15.31
N ASN A 283 11.23 -25.78 14.95
CA ASN A 283 12.61 -25.90 14.49
C ASN A 283 12.60 -26.26 13.00
N ILE A 284 13.30 -25.49 12.18
CA ILE A 284 13.37 -25.65 10.73
C ILE A 284 14.83 -25.76 10.36
N PHE A 285 15.20 -26.91 9.81
CA PHE A 285 16.52 -27.21 9.30
C PHE A 285 16.45 -27.35 7.79
N ILE A 286 17.24 -26.57 7.05
CA ILE A 286 17.35 -26.65 5.60
C ILE A 286 18.81 -26.84 5.25
N SER A 287 19.15 -27.87 4.48
CA SER A 287 20.53 -28.07 4.04
C SER A 287 20.66 -28.53 2.60
N ASN A 288 21.78 -28.16 1.95
CA ASN A 288 22.15 -28.60 0.61
C ASN A 288 21.05 -28.35 -0.44
N SER A 289 20.25 -27.30 -0.24
CA SER A 289 19.04 -27.06 -1.02
C SER A 289 19.20 -25.84 -1.92
N ILE A 290 18.30 -25.69 -2.90
CA ILE A 290 18.29 -24.55 -3.82
C ILE A 290 16.90 -23.93 -3.81
N ILE A 291 16.82 -22.62 -3.57
CA ILE A 291 15.61 -21.82 -3.70
C ILE A 291 15.84 -20.75 -4.76
N LYS A 292 15.16 -20.85 -5.91
CA LYS A 292 15.45 -20.00 -7.06
C LYS A 292 14.23 -19.50 -7.83
N ASN A 293 14.43 -18.42 -8.58
CA ASN A 293 13.45 -17.78 -9.47
C ASN A 293 12.09 -17.53 -8.81
N SER A 294 12.07 -17.31 -7.49
CA SER A 294 10.83 -17.24 -6.70
C SER A 294 10.54 -15.80 -6.27
N SER A 295 9.28 -15.49 -5.99
CA SER A 295 8.83 -14.16 -5.54
C SER A 295 8.16 -14.25 -4.17
N PHE A 296 8.66 -13.50 -3.19
CA PHE A 296 8.15 -13.45 -1.82
C PHE A 296 7.93 -12.02 -1.36
N ARG A 297 6.69 -11.63 -1.11
CA ARG A 297 6.35 -10.26 -0.69
C ARG A 297 6.98 -9.88 0.66
N GLU A 298 6.87 -10.78 1.63
CA GLU A 298 7.35 -10.63 3.01
C GLU A 298 8.60 -11.48 3.29
N GLY A 299 9.29 -11.89 2.23
CA GLY A 299 10.50 -12.70 2.31
C GLY A 299 10.24 -14.20 2.50
N ILE A 300 11.28 -15.01 2.29
CA ILE A 300 11.22 -16.46 2.54
C ILE A 300 10.97 -16.73 4.03
N ILE A 301 11.61 -15.97 4.90
CA ILE A 301 11.45 -16.03 6.36
C ILE A 301 10.98 -14.66 6.84
N SER A 302 9.81 -14.63 7.46
CA SER A 302 9.25 -13.43 8.09
C SER A 302 9.24 -13.61 9.61
N ILE A 303 9.79 -12.65 10.34
CA ILE A 303 9.82 -12.64 11.81
C ILE A 303 9.15 -11.39 12.35
N ASN A 304 8.20 -11.58 13.27
CA ASN A 304 7.53 -10.49 13.95
C ASN A 304 7.15 -10.94 15.36
N SER A 305 7.80 -10.38 16.38
CA SER A 305 7.55 -10.71 17.78
C SER A 305 6.11 -10.43 18.24
N MET A 306 5.42 -9.49 17.60
CA MET A 306 4.02 -9.16 17.91
C MET A 306 3.05 -10.21 17.35
N ASP A 307 3.51 -11.04 16.43
CA ASP A 307 2.75 -12.16 15.87
C ASP A 307 3.29 -13.47 16.45
N PHE A 308 2.53 -14.09 17.36
CA PHE A 308 2.86 -15.40 17.94
C PHE A 308 3.09 -16.49 16.88
N MET A 309 2.63 -16.27 15.65
CA MET A 309 2.80 -17.19 14.51
C MET A 309 4.15 -17.04 13.78
N SER A 310 5.04 -16.17 14.25
CA SER A 310 6.30 -15.83 13.57
C SER A 310 7.53 -15.98 14.50
N LEU A 311 7.59 -17.07 15.27
CA LEU A 311 8.53 -17.31 16.38
C LEU A 311 9.48 -18.53 16.22
N GLY A 312 9.68 -19.04 15.00
CA GLY A 312 10.51 -20.23 14.73
C GLY A 312 12.03 -20.09 14.91
N GLN A 313 12.71 -21.23 15.00
CA GLN A 313 14.16 -21.39 14.93
C GLN A 313 14.55 -21.96 13.56
N PHE A 314 15.44 -21.29 12.86
CA PHE A 314 15.85 -21.59 11.49
C PHE A 314 17.35 -21.86 11.46
N HIS A 315 17.72 -23.02 10.92
CA HIS A 315 19.09 -23.46 10.72
C HIS A 315 19.27 -23.82 9.24
N ILE A 316 19.93 -22.96 8.49
CA ILE A 316 20.04 -23.06 7.04
C ILE A 316 21.50 -23.22 6.67
N ASN A 317 21.86 -24.36 6.10
CA ASN A 317 23.24 -24.74 5.83
C ASN A 317 23.47 -25.03 4.33
N ASN A 318 24.58 -24.61 3.76
CA ASN A 318 25.00 -24.95 2.40
C ASN A 318 23.86 -24.83 1.36
N THR A 319 23.09 -23.75 1.43
CA THR A 319 21.88 -23.54 0.63
C THR A 319 22.08 -22.36 -0.32
N VAL A 320 21.57 -22.49 -1.55
CA VAL A 320 21.71 -21.48 -2.60
C VAL A 320 20.38 -20.76 -2.84
N PHE A 321 20.40 -19.44 -2.70
CA PHE A 321 19.28 -18.55 -2.99
C PHE A 321 19.58 -17.74 -4.26
N LEU A 322 18.89 -18.04 -5.36
CA LEU A 322 19.24 -17.54 -6.70
C LEU A 322 18.06 -16.85 -7.41
N ASN A 323 18.27 -15.61 -7.87
CA ASN A 323 17.28 -14.85 -8.67
C ASN A 323 15.90 -14.71 -7.99
N ASN A 324 15.85 -14.60 -6.66
CA ASN A 324 14.58 -14.41 -5.97
C ASN A 324 14.21 -12.91 -5.91
N VAL A 325 12.92 -12.62 -5.92
CA VAL A 325 12.35 -11.27 -5.93
C VAL A 325 11.49 -11.05 -4.67
N GLY A 326 11.48 -9.84 -4.12
CA GLY A 326 10.61 -9.51 -2.98
C GLY A 326 10.43 -8.01 -2.77
N VAL A 327 9.64 -7.63 -1.76
CA VAL A 327 9.40 -6.20 -1.47
C VAL A 327 10.45 -5.67 -0.51
N ASN A 328 10.57 -6.25 0.69
CA ASN A 328 11.60 -5.91 1.67
C ASN A 328 12.25 -7.20 2.17
N GLY A 329 13.56 -7.35 2.03
CA GLY A 329 14.28 -8.53 2.51
C GLY A 329 13.78 -9.81 1.86
N VAL A 330 14.24 -10.11 0.64
CA VAL A 330 13.73 -11.26 -0.13
C VAL A 330 13.89 -12.58 0.62
N ILE A 331 14.97 -12.73 1.39
CA ILE A 331 15.23 -13.96 2.15
C ILE A 331 14.71 -13.81 3.57
N LEU A 332 15.01 -12.68 4.22
CA LEU A 332 14.70 -12.45 5.62
C LEU A 332 14.09 -11.07 5.83
N ASN A 333 12.86 -11.04 6.35
CA ASN A 333 12.14 -9.83 6.71
C ASN A 333 11.79 -9.85 8.20
N ILE A 334 12.37 -8.91 8.95
CA ILE A 334 12.28 -8.86 10.40
C ILE A 334 11.59 -7.56 10.79
N LYS A 335 10.40 -7.66 11.39
CA LYS A 335 9.70 -6.52 12.01
C LYS A 335 10.15 -6.32 13.45
N ASP A 336 10.21 -7.40 14.20
CA ASP A 336 10.82 -7.44 15.52
C ASP A 336 11.22 -8.88 15.88
N VAL A 337 12.29 -9.08 16.66
CA VAL A 337 12.80 -10.41 17.01
C VAL A 337 12.48 -10.75 18.46
N HIS A 338 11.85 -11.89 18.68
CA HIS A 338 11.68 -12.45 20.02
C HIS A 338 12.93 -13.27 20.43
N PRO A 339 13.35 -13.29 21.71
CA PRO A 339 14.52 -14.05 22.17
C PRO A 339 14.51 -15.58 21.93
N LYS A 340 13.37 -16.13 21.55
CA LYS A 340 13.18 -17.57 21.26
C LYS A 340 13.32 -17.89 19.77
N SER A 341 13.29 -16.87 18.93
CA SER A 341 13.49 -16.98 17.49
C SER A 341 14.98 -16.85 17.21
N ASN A 342 15.50 -17.71 16.36
CA ASN A 342 16.89 -17.67 15.96
C ASN A 342 16.99 -18.04 14.48
N VAL A 343 17.81 -17.34 13.71
CA VAL A 343 18.00 -17.61 12.29
C VAL A 343 19.49 -17.65 11.98
N ASN A 344 19.99 -18.83 11.69
CA ASN A 344 21.40 -19.04 11.38
C ASN A 344 21.52 -19.51 9.93
N PHE A 345 22.26 -18.75 9.13
CA PHE A 345 22.71 -19.16 7.80
C PHE A 345 24.19 -19.54 7.88
N THR A 346 24.55 -20.72 7.38
CA THR A 346 25.93 -21.20 7.35
C THR A 346 26.27 -21.67 5.94
N ASP A 347 27.41 -21.26 5.41
CA ASP A 347 27.90 -21.68 4.08
C ASP A 347 26.90 -21.43 2.93
N CYS A 348 26.03 -20.42 3.06
CA CYS A 348 24.98 -20.14 2.08
C CYS A 348 25.45 -19.18 0.98
N ILE A 349 24.83 -19.27 -0.20
CA ILE A 349 25.10 -18.38 -1.33
C ILE A 349 23.84 -17.61 -1.69
N PHE A 350 23.92 -16.28 -1.64
CA PHE A 350 22.85 -15.36 -2.04
C PHE A 350 23.27 -14.68 -3.34
N LYS A 351 22.65 -15.05 -4.47
CA LYS A 351 23.03 -14.55 -5.78
C LYS A 351 21.85 -13.96 -6.55
N ASN A 352 22.03 -12.75 -7.10
CA ASN A 352 21.05 -12.07 -7.94
C ASN A 352 19.66 -11.89 -7.30
N ASN A 353 19.56 -11.83 -5.97
CA ASN A 353 18.28 -11.57 -5.32
C ASN A 353 17.96 -10.07 -5.40
N TYR A 354 16.69 -9.73 -5.62
CA TYR A 354 16.24 -8.36 -5.85
C TYR A 354 15.06 -7.99 -4.94
N SER A 355 15.22 -6.95 -4.13
CA SER A 355 14.13 -6.34 -3.37
C SER A 355 13.70 -5.03 -4.02
N SER A 356 12.39 -4.81 -4.21
CA SER A 356 11.91 -3.56 -4.80
C SER A 356 12.17 -2.33 -3.91
N ASN A 357 12.32 -2.53 -2.60
CA ASN A 357 12.44 -1.46 -1.61
C ASN A 357 13.74 -1.60 -0.79
N TYR A 358 13.70 -2.30 0.34
CA TYR A 358 14.78 -2.28 1.33
C TYR A 358 15.34 -3.67 1.56
N GLY A 359 16.67 -3.79 1.55
CA GLY A 359 17.35 -5.03 1.90
C GLY A 359 17.23 -6.10 0.81
N GLY A 360 18.22 -6.18 -0.09
CA GLY A 360 18.20 -7.16 -1.19
C GLY A 360 18.15 -8.61 -0.71
N VAL A 361 18.69 -8.87 0.48
CA VAL A 361 18.64 -10.16 1.16
C VAL A 361 17.90 -10.04 2.50
N VAL A 362 18.30 -9.06 3.31
CA VAL A 362 17.79 -8.87 4.68
C VAL A 362 17.19 -7.49 4.86
N TYR A 363 15.98 -7.45 5.40
CA TYR A 363 15.35 -6.27 5.95
C TYR A 363 15.09 -6.47 7.43
N SER A 364 15.59 -5.57 8.28
CA SER A 364 15.31 -5.62 9.71
C SER A 364 14.93 -4.26 10.30
N GLU A 365 13.82 -4.27 11.04
CA GLU A 365 13.37 -3.17 11.88
C GLU A 365 13.76 -3.36 13.36
N SER A 366 14.31 -4.52 13.73
CA SER A 366 14.60 -4.85 15.12
C SER A 366 15.98 -4.37 15.56
N GLU A 367 16.05 -3.76 16.74
CA GLU A 367 17.31 -3.40 17.40
C GLU A 367 18.06 -4.63 17.96
N GLN A 368 17.41 -5.80 17.99
CA GLN A 368 17.95 -7.02 18.61
C GLN A 368 18.38 -8.10 17.61
N SER A 369 18.33 -7.82 16.30
CA SER A 369 18.64 -8.84 15.28
C SER A 369 20.06 -9.41 15.43
N TYR A 370 21.03 -8.60 15.87
CA TYR A 370 22.40 -9.03 16.11
C TYR A 370 22.53 -10.18 17.13
N LEU A 371 21.56 -10.38 18.03
CA LEU A 371 21.59 -11.45 19.02
C LEU A 371 21.12 -12.80 18.46
N HIS A 372 20.25 -12.75 17.45
CA HIS A 372 19.39 -13.87 17.05
C HIS A 372 19.44 -14.19 15.56
N VAL A 373 20.24 -13.45 14.80
CA VAL A 373 20.41 -13.66 13.36
C VAL A 373 21.89 -13.65 13.02
N SER A 374 22.39 -14.72 12.41
CA SER A 374 23.76 -14.83 11.94
C SER A 374 23.87 -15.35 10.50
N PHE A 375 24.88 -14.85 9.81
CA PHE A 375 25.34 -15.26 8.49
C PHE A 375 26.82 -15.62 8.60
N ASP A 376 27.08 -16.91 8.70
CA ASP A 376 28.39 -17.48 8.95
C ASP A 376 28.94 -18.10 7.65
N ASN A 377 30.08 -17.60 7.19
CA ASN A 377 30.75 -18.01 5.95
C ASN A 377 29.84 -17.97 4.70
N CYS A 378 28.96 -16.96 4.62
CA CYS A 378 28.03 -16.79 3.51
C CYS A 378 28.60 -15.88 2.40
N THR A 379 28.21 -16.15 1.16
CA THR A 379 28.61 -15.38 -0.03
C THR A 379 27.44 -14.57 -0.59
N PHE A 380 27.67 -13.29 -0.92
CA PHE A 380 26.65 -12.36 -1.42
C PHE A 380 27.07 -11.78 -2.77
N ASN A 381 26.44 -12.23 -3.85
CA ASN A 381 26.83 -11.90 -5.22
C ASN A 381 25.71 -11.18 -5.96
N ASN A 382 25.94 -9.92 -6.35
CA ASN A 382 25.03 -9.16 -7.22
C ASN A 382 23.57 -9.11 -6.71
N ASN A 383 23.38 -9.05 -5.39
CA ASN A 383 22.07 -8.76 -4.81
C ASN A 383 21.79 -7.26 -4.92
N THR A 384 20.54 -6.88 -5.11
CA THR A 384 20.15 -5.49 -5.38
C THR A 384 18.88 -5.12 -4.63
N ALA A 385 18.79 -3.86 -4.21
CA ALA A 385 17.57 -3.27 -3.67
C ALA A 385 17.52 -1.78 -4.00
N TYR A 386 16.37 -1.11 -3.79
CA TYR A 386 16.34 0.35 -3.83
C TYR A 386 17.28 0.94 -2.77
N LYS A 387 17.36 0.32 -1.58
CA LYS A 387 18.38 0.61 -0.56
C LYS A 387 18.84 -0.63 0.18
N GLY A 388 20.14 -0.74 0.45
CA GLY A 388 20.74 -1.85 1.17
C GLY A 388 20.76 -3.10 0.29
N ASN A 389 21.67 -3.14 -0.68
CA ASN A 389 21.77 -4.25 -1.65
C ASN A 389 21.90 -5.63 -1.00
N ILE A 390 22.47 -5.68 0.22
CA ILE A 390 22.50 -6.89 1.05
C ILE A 390 21.54 -6.73 2.22
N SER A 391 21.75 -5.70 3.05
CA SER A 391 21.05 -5.54 4.32
C SER A 391 20.56 -4.10 4.52
N TYR A 392 19.31 -3.98 4.94
CA TYR A 392 18.77 -2.79 5.56
C TYR A 392 18.47 -3.10 7.02
N SER A 393 18.97 -2.29 7.95
CA SER A 393 18.71 -2.45 9.40
C SER A 393 18.19 -1.14 10.00
N TYR A 394 17.36 -1.20 11.05
CA TYR A 394 16.86 0.02 11.69
C TYR A 394 18.00 0.89 12.24
N ILE A 395 18.94 0.28 12.95
CA ILE A 395 20.17 0.90 13.45
C ILE A 395 21.34 -0.06 13.26
N LYS A 396 22.56 0.47 13.17
CA LYS A 396 23.77 -0.33 12.91
C LYS A 396 24.10 -1.33 14.02
N SER A 397 23.79 -1.01 15.27
CA SER A 397 23.99 -1.94 16.39
C SER A 397 22.98 -3.10 16.40
N GLY A 398 21.85 -2.93 15.73
CA GLY A 398 20.80 -3.94 15.60
C GLY A 398 20.94 -4.84 14.37
N GLU A 399 21.96 -4.61 13.55
CA GLU A 399 22.25 -5.37 12.32
C GLU A 399 22.53 -6.85 12.63
N PRO A 400 22.03 -7.81 11.82
CA PRO A 400 22.43 -9.21 11.93
C PRO A 400 23.95 -9.41 11.96
N LYS A 401 24.42 -10.50 12.55
CA LYS A 401 25.85 -10.83 12.54
C LYS A 401 26.26 -11.38 11.18
N PHE A 402 27.26 -10.77 10.55
CA PHE A 402 27.89 -11.32 9.34
C PHE A 402 29.36 -11.62 9.64
N SER A 403 29.81 -12.86 9.42
CA SER A 403 31.19 -13.25 9.72
C SER A 403 32.23 -12.49 8.88
N ASN A 404 31.87 -12.08 7.66
CA ASN A 404 32.69 -11.32 6.71
C ASN A 404 32.25 -9.85 6.59
N ILE A 405 31.63 -9.26 7.62
CA ILE A 405 31.06 -7.90 7.57
C ILE A 405 32.04 -6.80 7.10
N LYS A 406 33.35 -6.96 7.36
CA LYS A 406 34.36 -5.98 6.96
C LYS A 406 34.46 -5.85 5.45
N GLU A 407 34.56 -6.99 4.75
CA GLU A 407 34.59 -7.06 3.28
C GLU A 407 33.27 -6.57 2.69
N LEU A 408 32.14 -7.03 3.23
CA LEU A 408 30.84 -6.68 2.66
C LEU A 408 30.50 -5.18 2.78
N ARG A 409 31.05 -4.47 3.78
CA ARG A 409 30.90 -3.02 3.94
C ARG A 409 31.71 -2.20 2.94
N GLU A 410 32.70 -2.79 2.27
CA GLU A 410 33.44 -2.13 1.18
C GLU A 410 32.59 -2.01 -0.09
N ILE A 411 31.52 -2.82 -0.20
CA ILE A 411 30.56 -2.77 -1.30
C ILE A 411 29.62 -1.58 -1.09
N HIS A 412 29.71 -0.58 -1.96
CA HIS A 412 28.88 0.62 -1.89
C HIS A 412 27.37 0.29 -1.91
N GLY A 413 26.64 0.82 -0.92
CA GLY A 413 25.19 0.62 -0.79
C GLY A 413 24.77 -0.78 -0.34
N ALA A 414 25.71 -1.68 0.00
CA ALA A 414 25.39 -3.02 0.51
C ALA A 414 24.65 -2.98 1.85
N PHE A 415 25.08 -2.10 2.75
CA PHE A 415 24.50 -1.89 4.07
C PHE A 415 24.03 -0.46 4.20
N ILE A 416 22.77 -0.29 4.58
CA ILE A 416 22.14 1.01 4.85
C ILE A 416 21.31 0.87 6.13
N THR A 417 21.19 1.96 6.89
CA THR A 417 20.26 1.98 8.03
C THR A 417 19.12 2.98 7.83
N ASN A 418 18.16 2.98 8.77
CA ASN A 418 17.28 4.12 8.93
C ASN A 418 18.13 5.38 9.19
N PRO A 419 17.68 6.58 8.77
CA PRO A 419 18.36 7.81 9.13
C PRO A 419 18.49 7.91 10.65
N THR A 420 19.64 8.38 11.12
CA THR A 420 19.92 8.54 12.55
C THR A 420 20.27 9.96 12.93
N SER A 421 20.53 10.83 11.95
CA SER A 421 20.77 12.25 12.17
C SER A 421 20.40 13.13 10.97
N ILE A 422 20.28 14.43 11.23
CA ILE A 422 20.11 15.47 10.22
C ILE A 422 21.36 16.35 10.24
N GLN A 423 22.06 16.44 9.12
CA GLN A 423 23.31 17.18 9.02
C GLN A 423 23.21 18.28 7.98
N LEU A 424 23.89 19.40 8.21
CA LEU A 424 24.04 20.46 7.21
C LEU A 424 24.82 19.91 6.01
N THR A 425 24.39 20.27 4.81
CA THR A 425 25.18 19.97 3.61
C THR A 425 26.49 20.75 3.63
N SER A 426 27.51 20.24 2.95
CA SER A 426 28.82 20.89 2.87
C SER A 426 28.79 22.26 2.19
N ASP A 427 27.82 22.52 1.33
CA ASP A 427 27.59 23.81 0.65
C ASP A 427 26.71 24.79 1.46
N SER A 428 26.20 24.37 2.63
CA SER A 428 25.39 25.24 3.49
C SER A 428 26.23 26.11 4.42
N GLU A 429 25.75 27.32 4.72
CA GLU A 429 26.36 28.14 5.75
C GLU A 429 26.17 27.52 7.14
N THR A 430 27.27 27.33 7.88
CA THR A 430 27.24 26.81 9.26
C THR A 430 26.94 27.90 10.30
N LYS A 431 27.09 29.17 9.91
CA LYS A 431 26.83 30.34 10.75
C LYS A 431 26.24 31.48 9.93
N ILE A 432 25.07 31.94 10.36
CA ILE A 432 24.36 33.07 9.76
C ILE A 432 24.43 34.25 10.71
N SER A 433 24.66 35.44 10.17
CA SER A 433 24.65 36.67 10.96
C SER A 433 23.87 37.77 10.26
N LEU A 434 22.76 38.19 10.87
CA LEU A 434 21.79 39.10 10.28
C LEU A 434 21.26 40.11 11.30
N LEU A 435 20.56 41.15 10.83
CA LEU A 435 19.79 42.05 11.69
C LEU A 435 18.38 41.48 11.90
N SER A 436 17.76 41.78 13.03
CA SER A 436 16.34 41.43 13.27
C SER A 436 15.47 42.00 12.14
N GLY A 437 14.53 41.23 11.61
CA GLY A 437 13.69 41.61 10.46
C GLY A 437 14.23 41.15 9.10
N ASN A 438 15.48 40.67 9.01
CA ASN A 438 16.03 40.12 7.77
C ASN A 438 15.49 38.71 7.47
N THR A 439 15.37 38.40 6.17
CA THR A 439 15.03 37.07 5.67
C THR A 439 16.29 36.22 5.49
N VAL A 440 16.25 34.99 5.98
CA VAL A 440 17.17 33.91 5.62
C VAL A 440 16.54 33.18 4.44
N SER A 441 17.17 33.21 3.27
CA SER A 441 16.63 32.56 2.07
C SER A 441 17.64 31.61 1.44
N ASN A 442 17.25 30.35 1.25
CA ASN A 442 17.85 29.35 0.35
C ASN A 442 19.35 29.03 0.53
N ILE A 443 19.93 29.36 1.68
CA ILE A 443 21.35 29.11 1.97
C ILE A 443 21.54 27.87 2.85
N ILE A 444 20.50 27.45 3.59
CA ILE A 444 20.60 26.32 4.52
C ILE A 444 19.91 25.10 3.92
N LYS A 445 20.66 24.03 3.74
CA LYS A 445 20.21 22.72 3.31
C LYS A 445 20.65 21.70 4.33
N PHE A 446 19.78 20.73 4.58
CA PHE A 446 20.10 19.58 5.43
C PHE A 446 19.94 18.29 4.64
N ASN A 447 20.78 17.30 4.96
CA ASN A 447 20.64 15.93 4.51
C ASN A 447 20.26 15.04 5.68
N LEU A 448 19.49 13.99 5.40
CA LEU A 448 19.29 12.88 6.32
C LEU A 448 20.49 11.94 6.18
N ILE A 449 21.09 11.55 7.30
CA ILE A 449 22.30 10.73 7.35
C ILE A 449 22.02 9.47 8.17
N ASP A 450 22.44 8.30 7.64
CA ASP A 450 22.33 7.00 8.31
C ASP A 450 23.55 6.72 9.23
N ASP A 451 23.56 5.57 9.91
CA ASP A 451 24.65 5.20 10.84
C ASP A 451 25.99 4.89 10.17
N TYR A 452 25.99 4.80 8.84
CA TYR A 452 27.18 4.62 8.02
C TYR A 452 27.71 5.95 7.48
N GLY A 453 27.01 7.06 7.73
CA GLY A 453 27.36 8.37 7.19
C GLY A 453 26.88 8.57 5.75
N ASN A 454 26.04 7.67 5.23
CA ASN A 454 25.47 7.81 3.89
C ASN A 454 24.33 8.82 3.89
N ILE A 455 24.18 9.56 2.80
CA ILE A 455 23.01 10.42 2.57
C ILE A 455 21.82 9.53 2.20
N CYS A 456 20.74 9.62 2.98
CA CYS A 456 19.55 8.81 2.75
C CYS A 456 18.76 9.34 1.55
N SER A 457 18.47 8.48 0.57
CA SER A 457 17.76 8.89 -0.64
C SER A 457 16.26 9.12 -0.42
N ILE A 458 15.78 10.32 -0.72
CA ILE A 458 14.37 10.71 -0.73
C ILE A 458 13.95 10.71 -2.19
N ASN A 459 12.89 9.99 -2.54
CA ASN A 459 12.44 9.89 -3.93
C ASN A 459 12.29 11.29 -4.54
N SER A 460 12.87 11.51 -5.72
CA SER A 460 12.93 12.83 -6.35
C SER A 460 11.71 13.13 -7.22
N ASP A 461 11.05 12.09 -7.73
CA ASP A 461 9.97 12.25 -8.70
C ASP A 461 8.65 12.50 -7.97
N GLU A 462 8.19 13.76 -8.04
CA GLU A 462 6.89 14.18 -7.52
C GLU A 462 5.73 13.33 -8.06
N THR A 463 5.89 12.71 -9.24
CA THR A 463 4.91 11.81 -9.86
C THR A 463 4.83 10.42 -9.23
N THR A 464 5.80 10.04 -8.40
CA THR A 464 5.85 8.69 -7.80
C THR A 464 5.20 8.61 -6.42
N TYR A 465 4.87 9.75 -5.81
CA TYR A 465 4.22 9.76 -4.50
C TYR A 465 2.76 9.32 -4.63
N ASN A 466 2.45 8.16 -4.07
CA ASN A 466 1.08 7.65 -4.05
C ASN A 466 0.29 8.24 -2.89
N SER A 467 0.96 8.76 -1.85
CA SER A 467 0.32 9.36 -0.68
C SER A 467 1.16 10.50 -0.06
N PRO A 468 0.52 11.46 0.64
CA PRO A 468 1.23 12.49 1.42
C PRO A 468 2.07 11.93 2.57
N GLU A 469 1.82 10.69 3.01
CA GLU A 469 2.56 10.04 4.10
C GLU A 469 3.99 9.67 3.69
N GLU A 470 4.26 9.56 2.39
CA GLU A 470 5.59 9.30 1.84
C GLU A 470 6.47 10.57 1.81
N MET A 471 5.91 11.75 2.08
CA MET A 471 6.65 13.01 2.13
C MET A 471 7.22 13.31 3.52
N ILE A 472 8.41 13.90 3.54
CA ILE A 472 9.11 14.32 4.75
C ILE A 472 8.87 15.82 4.95
N PHE A 473 7.93 16.16 5.83
CA PHE A 473 7.66 17.53 6.24
C PHE A 473 8.51 17.91 7.45
N PHE A 474 8.94 19.15 7.51
CA PHE A 474 9.70 19.69 8.63
C PHE A 474 9.23 21.10 8.99
N LYS A 475 9.57 21.51 10.21
CA LYS A 475 9.31 22.83 10.77
C LYS A 475 10.61 23.51 11.17
N ILE A 476 10.68 24.82 10.90
CA ILE A 476 11.78 25.69 11.30
C ILE A 476 11.41 26.39 12.61
N GLU A 477 12.28 26.26 13.60
CA GLU A 477 12.12 26.78 14.95
C GLU A 477 13.42 27.48 15.39
N ILE A 478 13.35 28.27 16.46
CA ILE A 478 14.53 28.84 17.11
C ILE A 478 14.64 28.33 18.54
N SER A 479 15.85 28.06 19.01
CA SER A 479 16.07 27.44 20.32
C SER A 479 15.57 28.27 21.51
N ASP A 480 15.45 29.59 21.35
CA ASP A 480 14.95 30.52 22.37
C ASP A 480 13.81 31.35 21.78
N ASN A 481 12.59 30.83 21.92
CA ASN A 481 11.37 31.46 21.43
C ASN A 481 10.90 32.66 22.26
N TYR A 482 11.53 32.93 23.42
CA TYR A 482 11.23 34.08 24.26
C TYR A 482 11.97 35.33 23.79
N ASN A 483 13.19 35.16 23.29
CA ASN A 483 14.02 36.27 22.82
C ASN A 483 14.01 36.45 21.30
N ALA A 484 13.50 35.48 20.55
CA ALA A 484 13.41 35.55 19.10
C ALA A 484 12.28 34.68 18.53
N LEU A 485 11.89 34.96 17.29
CA LEU A 485 10.78 34.33 16.58
C LEU A 485 11.13 34.18 15.10
N VAL A 486 10.78 33.03 14.53
CA VAL A 486 10.79 32.79 13.08
C VAL A 486 9.41 33.15 12.52
N SER A 487 9.37 34.01 11.51
CA SER A 487 8.15 34.49 10.86
C SER A 487 8.18 34.18 9.35
N GLY A 488 7.05 33.82 8.76
CA GLY A 488 6.93 33.43 7.34
C GLY A 488 6.52 31.98 7.16
N GLN A 489 6.99 31.33 6.09
CA GLN A 489 6.73 29.91 5.82
C GLN A 489 7.63 29.03 6.69
N ILE A 490 7.16 28.70 7.90
CA ILE A 490 7.93 27.90 8.86
C ILE A 490 7.83 26.39 8.66
N VAL A 491 6.94 25.92 7.78
CA VAL A 491 6.79 24.49 7.44
C VAL A 491 7.13 24.30 5.97
N SER A 492 7.93 23.28 5.68
CA SER A 492 8.34 22.89 4.32
C SER A 492 8.55 21.39 4.26
N TYR A 493 9.08 20.88 3.14
CA TYR A 493 9.32 19.47 2.90
C TYR A 493 10.71 19.23 2.27
N CYS A 494 11.21 18.01 2.40
CA CYS A 494 12.47 17.60 1.78
C CYS A 494 12.24 17.06 0.36
N LEU A 495 13.12 17.43 -0.57
CA LEU A 495 13.09 17.01 -1.97
C LEU A 495 14.53 16.71 -2.44
N ASN A 496 14.70 15.72 -3.33
CA ASN A 496 16.00 15.36 -3.92
C ASN A 496 17.10 15.11 -2.88
N ASN A 497 16.80 14.32 -1.84
CA ASN A 497 17.69 14.00 -0.72
C ASN A 497 18.07 15.20 0.18
N THR A 498 17.48 16.38 -0.05
CA THR A 498 17.80 17.61 0.69
C THR A 498 16.56 18.25 1.30
N CYS A 499 16.71 18.80 2.49
CA CYS A 499 15.69 19.59 3.18
C CYS A 499 16.10 21.06 3.11
N LEU A 500 15.55 21.80 2.14
CA LEU A 500 15.89 23.21 1.90
C LEU A 500 15.06 24.12 2.81
N VAL A 501 15.73 24.88 3.67
CA VAL A 501 15.04 25.86 4.53
C VAL A 501 14.39 26.94 3.66
N PRO A 502 13.05 27.11 3.72
CA PRO A 502 12.37 28.12 2.92
C PRO A 502 12.75 29.54 3.38
N PRO A 503 12.46 30.58 2.58
CA PRO A 503 12.64 31.97 2.99
C PRO A 503 11.87 32.29 4.28
N VAL A 504 12.60 32.50 5.39
CA VAL A 504 12.02 32.83 6.70
C VAL A 504 12.62 34.12 7.26
N GLN A 505 11.78 34.97 7.84
CA GLN A 505 12.19 36.20 8.50
C GLN A 505 12.52 35.91 9.97
N ILE A 506 13.65 36.40 10.45
CA ILE A 506 14.09 36.23 11.84
C ILE A 506 13.85 37.53 12.60
N LEU A 507 13.04 37.49 13.65
CA LEU A 507 12.74 38.60 14.55
C LEU A 507 13.32 38.30 15.92
N GLY A 508 14.01 39.22 16.58
CA GLY A 508 14.49 38.94 17.94
C GLY A 508 15.46 39.96 18.50
N ASN A 509 15.77 39.79 19.78
CA ASN A 509 16.80 40.55 20.47
C ASN A 509 18.20 40.18 19.93
N PRO A 510 19.19 41.08 20.02
CA PRO A 510 20.56 40.75 19.67
C PRO A 510 21.11 39.62 20.55
N GLY A 511 21.75 38.63 19.93
CA GLY A 511 22.20 37.44 20.64
C GLY A 511 22.65 36.31 19.71
N ASN A 512 23.08 35.20 20.31
CA ASN A 512 23.41 33.97 19.60
C ASN A 512 22.32 32.93 19.87
N TYR A 513 21.80 32.35 18.80
CA TYR A 513 20.68 31.42 18.77
C TYR A 513 21.02 30.20 17.91
N LEU A 514 20.22 29.15 18.02
CA LEU A 514 20.22 28.05 17.07
C LEU A 514 18.93 28.09 16.26
N LEU A 515 19.06 28.20 14.95
CA LEU A 515 17.93 27.97 14.03
C LEU A 515 17.87 26.47 13.76
N GLN A 516 16.75 25.86 14.12
CA GLN A 516 16.55 24.41 14.14
C GLN A 516 15.57 24.00 13.05
N LEU A 517 15.91 22.94 12.31
CA LEU A 517 14.99 22.20 11.46
C LEU A 517 14.57 20.95 12.23
N ARG A 518 13.28 20.80 12.51
CA ARG A 518 12.69 19.64 13.18
C ARG A 518 11.77 18.90 12.21
N LEU A 519 11.94 17.60 12.03
CA LEU A 519 11.00 16.82 11.21
C LEU A 519 9.63 16.73 11.90
N ASN A 520 8.57 16.95 11.12
CA ASN A 520 7.18 16.71 11.53
C ASN A 520 6.72 15.33 11.08
N THR A 521 7.12 14.89 9.88
CA THR A 521 6.87 13.54 9.35
C THR A 521 8.20 12.93 8.89
N PHE A 522 8.24 11.60 8.83
CA PHE A 522 9.45 10.85 8.47
C PHE A 522 9.39 10.23 7.06
N GLY A 523 8.28 10.43 6.34
CA GLY A 523 8.09 9.89 5.01
C GLY A 523 8.21 8.36 5.01
N PRO A 524 9.05 7.76 4.13
CA PRO A 524 9.24 6.32 4.08
C PRO A 524 10.14 5.76 5.20
N TYR A 525 10.67 6.63 6.07
CA TYR A 525 11.56 6.24 7.16
C TYR A 525 10.80 6.08 8.48
N LYS A 526 11.39 5.31 9.38
CA LYS A 526 10.92 5.24 10.76
C LYS A 526 11.39 6.46 11.55
N TYR A 527 10.66 6.77 12.62
CA TYR A 527 11.05 7.78 13.61
C TYR A 527 12.48 7.53 14.11
N PHE A 528 13.25 8.61 14.35
CA PHE A 528 14.56 8.54 14.98
C PHE A 528 14.82 9.77 15.87
N ASN A 529 15.62 9.58 16.93
CA ASN A 529 15.76 10.57 18.01
C ASN A 529 16.43 11.88 17.57
N ASN A 530 17.49 11.84 16.74
CA ASN A 530 18.19 13.05 16.30
C ASN A 530 17.55 13.65 15.04
N SER A 531 16.22 13.82 15.07
CA SER A 531 15.41 14.40 14.00
C SER A 531 15.42 15.94 13.99
N VAL A 532 16.48 16.54 14.58
CA VAL A 532 16.70 17.98 14.64
C VAL A 532 18.07 18.35 14.08
N GLY A 533 18.08 19.08 12.96
CA GLY A 533 19.27 19.75 12.43
C GLY A 533 19.35 21.19 12.97
N SER A 534 20.55 21.75 13.14
CA SER A 534 20.70 23.14 13.61
C SER A 534 21.81 23.90 12.91
N VAL A 535 21.62 25.21 12.77
CA VAL A 535 22.62 26.17 12.28
C VAL A 535 22.79 27.32 13.28
N LYS A 536 24.02 27.81 13.46
CA LYS A 536 24.30 28.92 14.36
C LYS A 536 23.77 30.22 13.78
N LEU A 537 23.00 30.97 14.55
CA LEU A 537 22.37 32.21 14.13
C LEU A 537 22.76 33.33 15.09
N THR A 538 23.37 34.40 14.59
CA THR A 538 23.70 35.60 15.37
C THR A 538 22.85 36.77 14.91
N ILE A 539 21.93 37.23 15.78
CA ILE A 539 21.18 38.47 15.56
C ILE A 539 22.05 39.65 16.04
N LYS A 540 22.44 40.53 15.12
CA LYS A 540 23.28 41.70 15.37
C LYS A 540 22.46 42.85 15.97
N ASN A 541 23.15 43.72 16.71
CA ASN A 541 22.59 45.01 17.15
C ASN A 541 22.19 45.88 15.95
N CYS A 542 21.08 46.60 16.09
CA CYS A 542 20.65 47.61 15.10
C CYS A 542 21.66 48.75 15.02
N TYR A 543 22.13 49.10 13.82
CA TYR A 543 22.96 50.29 13.63
C TYR A 543 22.13 51.57 13.75
N MET A 544 22.77 52.71 14.09
CA MET A 544 22.07 54.00 14.30
C MET A 544 21.23 54.48 13.09
N ASN A 545 21.54 54.01 11.88
CA ASN A 545 20.85 54.41 10.65
C ASN A 545 19.55 53.60 10.37
N TYR A 546 19.24 52.59 11.18
CA TYR A 546 18.05 51.74 11.03
C TYR A 546 16.98 52.12 12.05
N LEU A 547 15.71 51.97 11.69
CA LEU A 547 14.63 52.05 12.65
C LEU A 547 14.47 50.69 13.34
N ASN A 548 14.38 50.70 14.68
CA ASN A 548 14.16 49.51 15.50
C ASN A 548 12.76 49.55 16.12
N ARG A 549 11.77 48.98 15.44
CA ARG A 549 10.35 49.02 15.84
C ARG A 549 9.67 47.68 15.55
N ASP A 550 8.68 47.32 16.37
CA ASP A 550 7.79 46.18 16.09
C ASP A 550 6.80 46.61 15.01
N ILE A 551 7.07 46.22 13.76
CA ILE A 551 6.21 46.55 12.61
C ILE A 551 5.25 45.42 12.29
N GLU A 552 5.56 44.20 12.73
CA GLU A 552 4.78 42.99 12.52
C GLU A 552 3.70 42.79 13.59
N GLY A 553 3.77 43.51 14.72
CA GLY A 553 2.84 43.40 15.84
C GLY A 553 3.03 42.09 16.62
N LYS A 554 4.24 41.53 16.60
CA LYS A 554 4.55 40.20 17.17
C LYS A 554 5.37 40.26 18.46
N GLY A 555 5.58 41.45 19.03
CA GLY A 555 6.31 41.66 20.27
C GLY A 555 7.83 41.76 20.11
N PHE A 556 8.36 41.53 18.90
CA PHE A 556 9.78 41.66 18.59
C PHE A 556 10.02 42.84 17.65
N LYS A 557 11.09 43.60 17.88
CA LYS A 557 11.41 44.75 17.03
C LYS A 557 12.24 44.32 15.82
N SER A 558 11.89 44.84 14.65
CA SER A 558 12.63 44.68 13.40
C SER A 558 13.56 45.86 13.17
N CYS A 559 14.75 45.58 12.62
CA CYS A 559 15.73 46.53 12.13
C CYS A 559 15.61 46.66 10.61
N TYR A 560 15.01 47.75 10.15
CA TYR A 560 14.79 47.97 8.73
C TYR A 560 15.07 49.42 8.33
N THR A 561 15.35 49.60 7.05
CA THR A 561 15.34 50.90 6.40
C THR A 561 13.93 51.17 5.87
N PRO A 562 13.30 52.31 6.19
CA PRO A 562 11.97 52.64 5.69
C PRO A 562 11.91 52.53 4.17
N SER A 563 11.01 51.68 3.67
CA SER A 563 10.75 51.53 2.24
C SER A 563 9.27 51.80 1.96
N CYS A 564 8.99 52.65 0.98
CA CYS A 564 7.63 52.99 0.57
C CYS A 564 7.43 52.50 -0.86
N LYS A 565 6.46 51.60 -1.05
CA LYS A 565 6.03 51.08 -2.36
C LYS A 565 4.51 51.25 -2.48
N PRO A 566 4.01 52.14 -3.36
CA PRO A 566 4.75 53.01 -4.28
C PRO A 566 5.60 54.07 -3.54
N SER A 567 6.60 54.63 -4.24
CA SER A 567 7.46 55.67 -3.69
C SER A 567 6.64 56.88 -3.23
N CYS A 568 7.11 57.60 -2.21
CA CYS A 568 6.44 58.79 -1.66
C CYS A 568 6.38 60.00 -2.61
N ASN A 569 6.64 59.82 -3.91
CA ASN A 569 6.75 60.86 -4.93
C ASN A 569 7.62 62.02 -4.44
N PHE A 570 6.98 63.12 -4.03
CA PHE A 570 7.66 64.34 -3.57
C PHE A 570 7.95 64.35 -2.05
N GLY A 571 7.41 63.41 -1.28
CA GLY A 571 7.60 63.30 0.17
C GLY A 571 8.75 62.40 0.60
N LYS A 572 9.06 62.40 1.90
CA LYS A 572 10.08 61.51 2.49
C LYS A 572 9.43 60.28 3.12
N CYS A 573 9.94 59.09 2.82
CA CYS A 573 9.51 57.87 3.49
C CYS A 573 10.06 57.86 4.92
N ILE A 574 9.19 58.03 5.92
CA ILE A 574 9.56 58.10 7.34
C ILE A 574 9.33 56.78 8.07
N ASN A 575 8.51 55.90 7.49
CA ASN A 575 8.26 54.53 7.93
C ASN A 575 7.77 53.72 6.71
N ASN A 576 7.71 52.38 6.81
CA ASN A 576 7.21 51.55 5.74
C ASN A 576 5.81 51.99 5.29
N ASN A 577 5.69 52.35 4.00
CA ASN A 577 4.49 52.91 3.38
C ASN A 577 3.86 54.12 4.11
N LYS A 578 4.64 54.86 4.89
CA LYS A 578 4.22 56.12 5.50
C LYS A 578 5.10 57.26 5.02
N CYS A 579 4.50 58.11 4.20
CA CYS A 579 5.15 59.28 3.63
C CYS A 579 4.89 60.51 4.50
N ASP A 580 5.93 61.30 4.70
CA ASP A 580 5.81 62.66 5.22
C ASP A 580 5.68 63.63 4.04
N CYS A 581 4.47 64.17 3.87
CA CYS A 581 4.12 65.13 2.83
C CYS A 581 4.17 66.58 3.31
N SER A 582 4.53 66.84 4.58
CA SER A 582 4.42 68.16 5.23
C SER A 582 5.20 69.27 4.51
N LYS A 583 6.24 68.91 3.76
CA LYS A 583 7.07 69.84 2.97
C LYS A 583 6.66 69.93 1.49
N THR A 584 5.54 69.33 1.09
CA THR A 584 5.10 69.26 -0.30
C THR A 584 3.77 69.98 -0.49
N LYS A 585 3.44 70.36 -1.74
CA LYS A 585 2.11 70.90 -2.10
C LYS A 585 1.03 69.82 -2.25
N PHE A 586 1.39 68.57 -1.96
CA PHE A 586 0.55 67.41 -2.13
C PHE A 586 0.17 66.82 -0.76
N THR A 587 -1.01 66.23 -0.71
CA THR A 587 -1.55 65.48 0.42
C THR A 587 -1.77 64.02 0.01
N GLY A 588 -2.40 63.23 0.88
CA GLY A 588 -2.65 61.82 0.67
C GLY A 588 -1.50 60.90 1.14
N PRO A 589 -1.74 59.59 1.19
CA PRO A 589 -0.81 58.61 1.77
C PRO A 589 0.54 58.50 1.04
N TYR A 590 0.61 58.91 -0.23
CA TYR A 590 1.80 58.86 -1.07
C TYR A 590 2.26 60.23 -1.59
N CYS A 591 1.77 61.32 -0.98
CA CYS A 591 2.09 62.70 -1.36
C CYS A 591 1.85 63.01 -2.85
N ASN A 592 0.73 62.55 -3.39
CA ASN A 592 0.36 62.71 -4.80
C ASN A 592 -1.04 63.31 -5.01
N GLU A 593 -1.79 63.58 -3.95
CA GLU A 593 -3.13 64.17 -4.06
C GLU A 593 -3.04 65.70 -3.96
N TYR A 594 -3.73 66.43 -4.83
CA TYR A 594 -3.87 67.88 -4.70
C TYR A 594 -4.92 68.24 -3.64
N TYR A 595 -4.79 69.40 -3.01
CA TYR A 595 -5.82 69.94 -2.12
C TYR A 595 -7.16 70.10 -2.87
N LYS A 596 -8.27 69.69 -2.24
CA LYS A 596 -9.61 69.77 -2.83
C LYS A 596 -10.00 71.23 -3.12
N LEU A 597 -10.31 71.54 -4.38
CA LEU A 597 -10.81 72.85 -4.81
C LEU A 597 -12.23 73.10 -4.26
N LYS A 598 -12.51 74.36 -3.90
CA LYS A 598 -13.81 74.79 -3.35
C LYS A 598 -14.85 74.86 -4.47
N ARG A 599 -15.97 74.15 -4.31
CA ARG A 599 -17.07 74.06 -5.27
C ARG A 599 -17.80 75.40 -5.43
N PHE A 600 -18.10 75.80 -6.66
CA PHE A 600 -18.77 77.08 -6.96
C PHE A 600 -20.30 76.93 -6.90
N THR A 601 -20.89 77.29 -5.75
CA THR A 601 -22.29 77.03 -5.40
C THR A 601 -23.32 77.63 -6.36
N ALA A 602 -22.98 78.72 -7.08
CA ALA A 602 -23.90 79.35 -8.02
C ALA A 602 -24.22 78.44 -9.23
N ILE A 603 -23.23 77.71 -9.75
CA ILE A 603 -23.44 76.78 -10.89
C ILE A 603 -24.35 75.62 -10.48
N ASP A 604 -24.18 75.12 -9.25
CA ASP A 604 -25.01 74.05 -8.70
C ASP A 604 -26.48 74.44 -8.59
N ILE A 605 -26.76 75.68 -8.16
CA ILE A 605 -28.14 76.20 -8.07
C ILE A 605 -28.77 76.30 -9.46
N ILE A 606 -28.04 76.82 -10.46
CA ILE A 606 -28.52 76.94 -11.84
C ILE A 606 -28.87 75.56 -12.41
N ILE A 607 -28.00 74.57 -12.25
CA ILE A 607 -28.23 73.20 -12.74
C ILE A 607 -29.47 72.57 -12.07
N LYS A 608 -29.69 72.78 -10.77
CA LYS A 608 -30.89 72.28 -10.08
C LYS A 608 -32.18 72.86 -10.65
N ILE A 609 -32.22 74.19 -10.86
CA ILE A 609 -33.40 74.88 -11.39
C ILE A 609 -33.74 74.33 -12.78
N ILE A 610 -32.75 74.22 -13.66
CA ILE A 610 -32.93 73.68 -15.02
C ILE A 610 -33.44 72.24 -14.96
N GLY A 611 -32.84 71.39 -14.12
CA GLY A 611 -33.25 69.99 -13.97
C GLY A 611 -34.71 69.83 -13.53
N TYR A 612 -35.19 70.64 -12.58
CA TYR A 612 -36.58 70.57 -12.13
C TYR A 612 -37.57 71.04 -13.19
N ILE A 613 -37.26 72.11 -13.92
CA ILE A 613 -38.10 72.60 -15.02
C ILE A 613 -38.23 71.52 -16.11
N LEU A 614 -37.12 70.91 -16.51
CA LEU A 614 -37.11 69.85 -17.54
C LEU A 614 -37.91 68.62 -17.10
N ALA A 615 -37.80 68.20 -15.84
CA ALA A 615 -38.57 67.09 -15.31
C ALA A 615 -40.09 67.40 -15.31
N LEU A 616 -40.49 68.60 -14.88
CA LEU A 616 -41.88 69.03 -14.86
C LEU A 616 -42.49 69.07 -16.27
N VAL A 617 -41.78 69.69 -17.22
CA VAL A 617 -42.20 69.76 -18.63
C VAL A 617 -42.35 68.34 -19.20
N SER A 618 -41.43 67.43 -18.88
CA SER A 618 -41.50 66.04 -19.34
C SER A 618 -42.75 65.31 -18.84
N VAL A 619 -43.13 65.51 -17.57
CA VAL A 619 -44.35 64.92 -16.99
C VAL A 619 -45.61 65.46 -17.67
N ILE A 620 -45.67 66.78 -17.92
CA ILE A 620 -46.79 67.41 -18.65
C ILE A 620 -46.90 66.83 -20.07
N LEU A 621 -45.78 66.67 -20.77
CA LEU A 621 -45.75 66.08 -22.10
C LEU A 621 -46.21 64.61 -22.11
N ILE A 622 -45.82 63.81 -21.12
CA ILE A 622 -46.32 62.42 -20.97
C ILE A 622 -47.84 62.43 -20.85
N PHE A 623 -48.40 63.30 -20.00
CA PHE A 623 -49.85 63.40 -19.82
C PHE A 623 -50.57 63.83 -21.11
N LEU A 624 -50.04 64.83 -21.82
CA LEU A 624 -50.59 65.27 -23.11
C LEU A 624 -50.54 64.15 -24.17
N ILE A 625 -49.45 63.38 -24.24
CA ILE A 625 -49.33 62.24 -25.17
C ILE A 625 -50.39 61.18 -24.86
N ILE A 626 -50.66 60.90 -23.58
CA ILE A 626 -51.69 59.93 -23.16
C ILE A 626 -53.09 60.42 -23.54
N LEU A 627 -53.41 61.70 -23.29
CA LEU A 627 -54.71 62.29 -23.65
C LEU A 627 -54.94 62.29 -25.16
N PHE A 628 -53.93 62.66 -25.94
CA PHE A 628 -54.03 62.78 -27.40
C PHE A 628 -53.57 61.53 -28.16
N LYS A 629 -53.52 60.35 -27.52
CA LYS A 629 -53.01 59.10 -28.13
C LYS A 629 -53.73 58.67 -29.41
N GLN A 630 -54.98 59.10 -29.61
CA GLN A 630 -55.76 58.82 -30.81
C GLN A 630 -55.45 59.76 -31.99
N ASN A 631 -54.75 60.87 -31.75
CA ASN A 631 -54.34 61.79 -32.81
C ASN A 631 -53.43 61.07 -33.81
N LYS A 632 -53.73 61.19 -35.11
CA LYS A 632 -53.02 60.48 -36.20
C LYS A 632 -51.50 60.68 -36.13
N THR A 633 -51.03 61.88 -35.77
CA THR A 633 -49.60 62.23 -35.69
C THR A 633 -48.90 61.54 -34.52
N ILE A 634 -49.54 61.46 -33.36
CA ILE A 634 -48.98 60.80 -32.17
C ILE A 634 -49.02 59.28 -32.35
N LYS A 635 -50.12 58.77 -32.93
CA LYS A 635 -50.28 57.34 -33.24
C LYS A 635 -49.24 56.86 -34.24
N SER A 636 -48.94 57.62 -35.31
CA SER A 636 -47.89 57.28 -36.27
C SER A 636 -46.49 57.31 -35.66
N ALA A 637 -46.24 58.21 -34.71
CA ALA A 637 -44.96 58.33 -34.02
C ALA A 637 -44.71 57.23 -32.96
N SER A 638 -45.65 56.30 -32.76
CA SER A 638 -45.64 55.25 -31.73
C SER A 638 -45.49 55.83 -30.31
N TYR A 639 -46.61 56.21 -29.70
CA TYR A 639 -46.64 56.93 -28.42
C TYR A 639 -45.90 56.23 -27.27
N GLU A 640 -45.79 54.90 -27.28
CA GLU A 640 -45.04 54.12 -26.28
C GLU A 640 -43.56 54.53 -26.24
N PHE A 641 -42.90 54.66 -27.39
CA PHE A 641 -41.49 55.08 -27.45
C PHE A 641 -41.29 56.54 -27.01
N LEU A 642 -42.28 57.41 -27.28
CA LEU A 642 -42.23 58.81 -26.83
C LEU A 642 -42.31 58.88 -25.30
N ILE A 643 -43.18 58.09 -24.67
CA ILE A 643 -43.29 58.01 -23.21
C ILE A 643 -42.00 57.48 -22.60
N ILE A 644 -41.42 56.38 -23.13
CA ILE A 644 -40.17 55.82 -22.63
C ILE A 644 -39.02 56.84 -22.72
N THR A 645 -38.94 57.58 -23.82
CA THR A 645 -37.93 58.64 -24.00
C THR A 645 -38.07 59.73 -22.93
N LEU A 646 -39.30 60.20 -22.66
CA LEU A 646 -39.55 61.22 -21.64
C LEU A 646 -39.27 60.72 -20.21
N ILE A 647 -39.54 59.45 -19.91
CA ILE A 647 -39.14 58.83 -18.64
C ILE A 647 -37.61 58.85 -18.50
N GLY A 648 -36.87 58.54 -19.57
CA GLY A 648 -35.42 58.62 -19.58
C GLY A 648 -34.89 60.04 -19.29
N VAL A 649 -35.53 61.07 -19.85
CA VAL A 649 -35.19 62.49 -19.57
C VAL A 649 -35.40 62.86 -18.10
N ILE A 650 -36.45 62.33 -17.46
CA ILE A 650 -36.71 62.53 -16.03
C ILE A 650 -35.58 61.92 -15.19
N PHE A 651 -35.16 60.68 -15.48
CA PHE A 651 -34.03 60.04 -14.78
C PHE A 651 -32.72 60.83 -14.98
N TYR A 652 -32.46 61.31 -16.19
CA TYR A 652 -31.26 62.08 -16.50
C TYR A 652 -31.26 63.45 -15.80
N SER A 653 -32.41 64.12 -15.71
CA SER A 653 -32.57 65.36 -14.94
C SER A 653 -32.35 65.11 -13.44
N GLY A 654 -32.85 63.99 -12.93
CA GLY A 654 -32.57 63.51 -11.56
C GLY A 654 -31.08 63.27 -11.30
N TYR A 655 -30.34 62.73 -12.28
CA TYR A 655 -28.89 62.58 -12.20
C TYR A 655 -28.17 63.94 -12.13
N CYS A 656 -28.49 64.88 -13.04
CA CYS A 656 -27.90 66.22 -13.05
C CYS A 656 -28.13 66.97 -11.73
N THR A 657 -29.33 66.88 -11.16
CA THR A 657 -29.61 67.50 -9.85
C THR A 657 -28.86 66.81 -8.70
N ARG A 658 -28.65 65.48 -8.75
CA ARG A 658 -27.86 64.78 -7.73
C ARG A 658 -26.37 65.10 -7.79
N LEU A 659 -25.81 65.31 -8.99
CA LEU A 659 -24.42 65.76 -9.15
C LEU A 659 -24.12 67.04 -8.37
N THR A 660 -25.11 67.92 -8.23
CA THR A 660 -24.99 69.20 -7.51
C THR A 660 -25.03 69.09 -5.98
N GLN A 661 -25.30 67.91 -5.43
CA GLN A 661 -25.27 67.65 -3.99
C GLN A 661 -23.86 67.25 -3.56
N GLU A 662 -23.43 67.65 -2.37
CA GLU A 662 -22.21 67.10 -1.78
C GLU A 662 -22.43 65.61 -1.50
N ARG A 663 -21.44 64.76 -1.82
CA ARG A 663 -21.57 63.30 -1.69
C ARG A 663 -21.64 62.90 -0.22
N VAL A 664 -22.85 62.62 0.30
CA VAL A 664 -23.03 62.29 1.73
C VAL A 664 -23.20 60.80 2.01
N SER A 665 -23.55 59.95 1.03
CA SER A 665 -23.80 58.52 1.30
C SER A 665 -23.48 57.58 0.14
N LYS A 666 -23.10 56.33 0.46
CA LYS A 666 -22.92 55.23 -0.51
C LYS A 666 -24.18 55.03 -1.37
N ALA A 667 -25.36 55.11 -0.75
CA ALA A 667 -26.65 55.01 -1.46
C ALA A 667 -26.82 56.14 -2.48
N GLY A 668 -26.38 57.36 -2.15
CA GLY A 668 -26.37 58.49 -3.09
C GLY A 668 -25.56 58.19 -4.36
N CYS A 669 -24.35 57.68 -4.20
CA CYS A 669 -23.48 57.30 -5.34
C CYS A 669 -24.09 56.18 -6.19
N ILE A 670 -24.73 55.18 -5.57
CA ILE A 670 -25.40 54.09 -6.29
C ILE A 670 -26.55 54.64 -7.14
N VAL A 671 -27.40 55.49 -6.56
CA VAL A 671 -28.54 56.04 -7.30
C VAL A 671 -28.07 57.04 -8.37
N GLU A 672 -27.01 57.82 -8.13
CA GLU A 672 -26.38 58.67 -9.14
C GLU A 672 -25.93 57.83 -10.36
N TYR A 673 -25.22 56.73 -10.11
CA TYR A 673 -24.79 55.79 -11.15
C TYR A 673 -25.98 55.18 -11.90
N LEU A 674 -27.04 54.76 -11.19
CA LEU A 674 -28.23 54.17 -11.81
C LEU A 674 -29.02 55.20 -12.64
N SER A 675 -29.23 56.42 -12.11
CA SER A 675 -29.97 57.47 -12.82
C SER A 675 -29.28 57.91 -14.11
N ASN A 676 -27.94 57.97 -14.13
CA ASN A 676 -27.19 58.27 -15.34
C ASN A 676 -27.36 57.19 -16.41
N ASN A 677 -27.07 55.94 -16.05
CA ASN A 677 -27.06 54.83 -17.00
C ASN A 677 -28.47 54.48 -17.50
N LEU A 678 -29.47 54.47 -16.61
CA LEU A 678 -30.86 54.22 -17.00
C LEU A 678 -31.43 55.38 -17.83
N GLY A 679 -31.18 56.63 -17.42
CA GLY A 679 -31.63 57.80 -18.17
C GLY A 679 -31.08 57.82 -19.60
N PHE A 680 -29.77 57.61 -19.75
CA PHE A 680 -29.12 57.51 -21.07
C PHE A 680 -29.70 56.36 -21.91
N SER A 681 -29.80 55.16 -21.32
CA SER A 681 -30.23 53.97 -22.06
C SER A 681 -31.68 54.07 -22.53
N LEU A 682 -32.59 54.62 -21.71
CA LEU A 682 -34.00 54.79 -22.07
C LEU A 682 -34.20 55.81 -23.20
N VAL A 683 -33.44 56.92 -23.17
CA VAL A 683 -33.52 57.94 -24.23
C VAL A 683 -32.94 57.41 -25.54
N TYR A 684 -31.65 57.04 -25.54
CA TYR A 684 -30.95 56.68 -26.78
C TYR A 684 -31.36 55.30 -27.30
N GLY A 685 -31.68 54.35 -26.42
CA GLY A 685 -32.21 53.05 -26.82
C GLY A 685 -33.55 53.17 -27.53
N SER A 686 -34.47 54.00 -27.01
CA SER A 686 -35.76 54.24 -27.65
C SER A 686 -35.62 54.94 -29.00
N ILE A 687 -34.74 55.94 -29.10
CA ILE A 687 -34.45 56.62 -30.36
C ILE A 687 -33.83 55.65 -31.37
N LEU A 688 -32.85 54.84 -30.97
CA LEU A 688 -32.19 53.87 -31.84
C LEU A 688 -33.19 52.86 -32.41
N VAL A 689 -34.02 52.25 -31.57
CA VAL A 689 -35.06 51.29 -32.01
C VAL A 689 -36.04 51.96 -32.96
N LYS A 690 -36.43 53.21 -32.68
CA LYS A 690 -37.34 53.96 -33.55
C LYS A 690 -36.71 54.29 -34.91
N THR A 691 -35.47 54.78 -34.92
CA THR A 691 -34.73 55.08 -36.16
C THR A 691 -34.48 53.82 -36.97
N TYR A 692 -34.16 52.70 -36.32
CA TYR A 692 -34.00 51.41 -36.98
C TYR A 692 -35.31 50.91 -37.61
N ARG A 693 -36.44 51.09 -36.90
CA ARG A 693 -37.77 50.77 -37.46
C ARG A 693 -38.09 51.62 -38.69
N ILE A 694 -37.74 52.91 -38.67
CA ILE A 694 -37.91 53.81 -39.83
C ILE A 694 -37.01 53.37 -40.98
N TYR A 695 -35.75 53.00 -40.71
CA TYR A 695 -34.83 52.51 -41.73
C TYR A 695 -35.31 51.21 -42.42
N LYS A 696 -36.02 50.35 -41.68
CA LYS A 696 -36.57 49.09 -42.21
C LYS A 696 -37.86 49.26 -43.02
N MET A 697 -38.57 50.38 -42.85
CA MET A 697 -39.75 50.74 -43.64
C MET A 697 -39.33 51.41 -44.94
#